data_AF-A0A6C0EY13-F1
#
_entry.id   AF-A0A6C0EY13-F1
#
_cell.length_a   1.000
_cell.length_b   1.000
_cell.length_c   1.000
_cell.angle_alpha   90.00
_cell.angle_beta   90.00
_cell.angle_gamma   90.00
#
_symmetry.space_group_name_H-M   'P 1'
#
loop_
_entity.id
_entity.type
_entity.pdbx_description
1 polymer ?
#
loop_
_entity_poly.entity_id
_entity_poly.type
_entity_poly.pdbx_seq_one_letter_code
_entity_poly.pdbx_strand_id
1 'polypeptide(L)'
;MKALWIFFILVLFCIYVLFGLYITEGIVLLPQLILTWTIYTILWTTFLNVFILGYFWSVVRTKQGPTGLRGPSGEKGGYGIQGQCSISSSQAYLIQALTQYIDDLYTSKGNKSILDKDTQKFPNTYLNTRLQSMAGSRQYQVIVGNLSNENKPIENIVNYLKSIWKDWFELLYNATDPPGLWFTDEFGDEKTIWTGTSPFDEIQKYDVYYWGITRNFRPLKAEICRSSSTYDSAKMPNKPKTEPRIKVIYSNDYRFLRDDGGSRGNGQHNSGNINWWEAKPVEYDGDTYYPVGQIIQSIDGYRSYMSKSSGITRVGDFQYNSGGTQNGPDRTTILVAGDVVEPEYQLIDHDNGVYQYFGKAPKGYVTMGDYIGGGNIRCVPEDCVEEITNGTLQEGWRNYYNDRIQYVLENPNHNEGRDGNAENAYYNFRVNYQRPFYRLKKSCLEGSKNSPSTKDVQKEFSKLGIGWNGHPYKLEPRYSIFSFLNLVPEGIIVHKGSGRRFYIIHYGGEETNIYNVLSYNARADKFQNALQTNDDNNINKSNSISNFEDQPDTSTSTPILNTYTLSHPNGKTILYDNNTNILSLNKGNELFVDISYNLNEETTNNDNENDNNKKIANNITSAFCKIDDKKVIADKFIKNHKDTIWYINENEEGLAKIYNNNDKYIGYDEDSDNITIVTSDDPRIVSWNINYISE
;
A
#
# COMPACT_ATOMS: atom_id res chain seq x y z
N MET A 1 31.39 -30.21 23.74
CA MET A 1 32.76 -29.65 23.63
C MET A 1 33.71 -30.81 23.40
N LYS A 2 34.46 -30.85 22.29
CA LYS A 2 35.30 -32.02 21.96
C LYS A 2 36.41 -32.17 23.01
N ALA A 3 36.74 -33.38 23.44
CA ALA A 3 37.78 -33.67 24.47
C ALA A 3 39.13 -32.97 24.20
N LEU A 4 39.43 -32.70 22.93
CA LEU A 4 40.60 -31.95 22.47
C LEU A 4 40.68 -30.51 23.02
N TRP A 5 39.55 -29.82 23.23
CA TRP A 5 39.53 -28.47 23.81
C TRP A 5 39.90 -28.46 25.29
N ILE A 6 39.46 -29.47 26.05
CA ILE A 6 39.80 -29.61 27.47
C ILE A 6 41.32 -29.84 27.60
N PHE A 7 41.89 -30.71 26.77
CA PHE A 7 43.33 -30.94 26.72
C PHE A 7 44.11 -29.66 26.39
N PHE A 8 43.67 -28.88 25.39
CA PHE A 8 44.31 -27.62 25.02
C PHE A 8 44.30 -26.58 26.16
N ILE A 9 43.17 -26.44 26.85
CA ILE A 9 43.05 -25.52 28.00
C ILE A 9 44.00 -25.95 29.13
N LEU A 10 44.11 -27.25 29.41
CA LEU A 10 45.04 -27.76 30.43
C LEU A 10 46.50 -27.48 30.07
N VAL A 11 46.91 -27.72 28.82
CA VAL A 11 48.28 -27.41 28.35
C VAL A 11 48.58 -25.93 28.47
N LEU A 12 47.64 -25.07 28.06
CA LEU A 12 47.79 -23.63 28.08
C LEU A 12 47.83 -23.07 29.53
N PHE A 13 47.10 -23.70 30.45
CA PHE A 13 47.19 -23.41 31.89
C PHE A 13 48.56 -23.83 32.48
N CYS A 14 49.09 -25.01 32.11
CA CYS A 14 50.42 -25.43 32.54
C CYS A 14 51.51 -24.45 32.06
N ILE A 15 51.43 -23.97 30.82
CA ILE A 15 52.35 -22.95 30.28
C ILE A 15 52.25 -21.65 31.09
N TYR A 16 51.04 -21.19 31.40
CA TYR A 16 50.82 -19.99 32.23
C TYR A 16 51.50 -20.10 33.59
N VAL A 17 51.36 -21.23 34.29
CA VAL A 17 51.96 -21.44 35.62
C VAL A 17 53.48 -21.54 35.53
N LEU A 18 54.02 -22.35 34.61
CA LEU A 18 55.47 -22.54 34.47
C LEU A 18 56.19 -21.24 34.12
N PHE A 19 55.62 -20.45 33.22
CA PHE A 19 56.20 -19.18 32.81
C PHE A 19 56.08 -18.11 33.91
N GLY A 20 54.96 -18.09 34.63
CA GLY A 20 54.79 -17.22 35.80
C GLY A 20 55.82 -17.52 36.89
N LEU A 21 56.03 -18.81 37.22
CA LEU A 21 57.06 -19.25 38.16
C LEU A 21 58.47 -18.80 37.72
N TYR A 22 58.81 -19.01 36.45
CA TYR A 22 60.09 -18.61 35.88
C TYR A 22 60.34 -17.10 35.98
N ILE A 23 59.34 -16.25 35.66
CA ILE A 23 59.47 -14.78 35.79
C ILE A 23 59.63 -14.34 37.26
N THR A 24 59.03 -15.07 38.18
CA THR A 24 59.09 -14.74 39.61
C THR A 24 60.31 -15.30 40.32
N GLU A 25 61.13 -16.10 39.64
CA GLU A 25 62.36 -16.64 40.18
C GLU A 25 63.31 -15.50 40.59
N GLY A 26 63.73 -15.48 41.85
CA GLY A 26 64.61 -14.45 42.41
C GLY A 26 63.91 -13.23 43.04
N ILE A 27 62.58 -13.12 42.98
CA ILE A 27 61.84 -12.05 43.69
C ILE A 27 61.58 -12.47 45.15
N VAL A 28 62.30 -11.87 46.09
CA VAL A 28 62.23 -12.23 47.53
C VAL A 28 61.17 -11.42 48.29
N LEU A 29 60.89 -10.18 47.85
CA LEU A 29 59.95 -9.28 48.53
C LEU A 29 58.50 -9.60 48.14
N LEU A 30 57.67 -9.93 49.13
CA LEU A 30 56.26 -10.28 48.94
C LEU A 30 55.46 -9.22 48.14
N PRO A 31 55.59 -7.89 48.38
CA PRO A 31 54.85 -6.91 47.60
C PRO A 31 55.23 -6.90 46.11
N GLN A 32 56.51 -7.09 45.80
CA GLN A 32 56.99 -7.17 44.41
C GLN A 32 56.49 -8.45 43.75
N LEU A 33 56.47 -9.57 44.47
CA LEU A 33 55.93 -10.84 43.99
C LEU A 33 54.44 -10.71 43.61
N ILE A 34 53.62 -10.14 44.50
CA ILE A 34 52.18 -9.92 44.26
C ILE A 34 51.95 -8.98 43.07
N LEU A 35 52.71 -7.89 42.98
CA LEU A 35 52.59 -6.93 41.88
C LEU A 35 52.95 -7.58 40.54
N THR A 36 54.05 -8.35 40.49
CA THR A 36 54.49 -9.07 39.29
C THR A 36 53.44 -10.08 38.82
N TRP A 37 52.88 -10.88 39.73
CA TRP A 37 51.79 -11.80 39.39
C TRP A 37 50.55 -11.07 38.89
N THR A 38 50.19 -9.94 39.50
CA THR A 38 49.02 -9.14 39.08
C THR A 38 49.20 -8.61 37.65
N ILE A 39 50.35 -8.00 37.35
CA ILE A 39 50.66 -7.47 36.00
C ILE A 39 50.71 -8.62 34.99
N TYR A 40 51.35 -9.74 35.35
CA TYR A 40 51.45 -10.93 34.51
C TYR A 40 50.07 -11.49 34.15
N THR A 41 49.16 -11.60 35.12
CA THR A 41 47.78 -12.05 34.87
C THR A 41 47.04 -11.09 33.94
N ILE A 42 47.12 -9.77 34.15
CA ILE A 42 46.45 -8.77 33.29
C ILE A 42 46.94 -8.88 31.83
N LEU A 43 48.26 -9.01 31.64
CA LEU A 43 48.86 -9.17 30.31
C LEU A 43 48.34 -10.44 29.63
N TRP A 44 48.32 -11.56 30.35
CA TRP A 44 47.88 -12.84 29.82
C TRP A 44 46.39 -12.86 29.48
N THR A 45 45.53 -12.26 30.31
CA THR A 45 44.10 -12.05 30.02
C THR A 45 43.90 -11.20 28.76
N THR A 46 44.76 -10.20 28.52
CA THR A 46 44.69 -9.36 27.32
C THR A 46 45.00 -10.16 26.05
N PHE A 47 46.05 -10.99 26.08
CA PHE A 47 46.36 -11.89 24.96
C PHE A 47 45.24 -12.90 24.70
N LEU A 48 44.66 -13.46 25.75
CA LEU A 48 43.52 -14.39 25.65
C LEU A 48 42.30 -13.70 25.00
N ASN A 49 41.99 -12.45 25.40
CA ASN A 49 40.90 -11.68 24.82
C ASN A 49 41.09 -11.43 23.32
N VAL A 50 42.30 -11.04 22.89
CA VAL A 50 42.60 -10.84 21.46
C VAL A 50 42.41 -12.14 20.66
N PHE A 51 42.86 -13.27 21.21
CA PHE A 51 42.69 -14.57 20.58
C PHE A 51 41.22 -14.99 20.48
N ILE A 52 40.43 -14.81 21.55
CA ILE A 52 39.00 -15.09 21.56
C ILE A 52 38.27 -14.21 20.53
N LEU A 53 38.62 -12.92 20.44
CA LEU A 53 38.02 -12.00 19.47
C LEU A 53 38.32 -12.43 18.03
N GLY A 54 39.58 -12.81 17.74
CA GLY A 54 39.98 -13.31 16.43
C GLY A 54 39.28 -14.63 16.05
N TYR A 55 39.15 -15.55 17.00
CA TYR A 55 38.39 -16.78 16.82
C TYR A 55 36.90 -16.48 16.57
N PHE A 56 36.30 -15.60 17.38
CA PHE A 56 34.91 -15.18 17.23
C PHE A 56 34.67 -14.57 15.85
N TRP A 57 35.53 -13.65 15.41
CA TRP A 57 35.44 -13.04 14.08
C TRP A 57 35.55 -14.08 12.95
N SER A 58 36.45 -15.07 13.09
CA SER A 58 36.61 -16.15 12.11
C SER A 58 35.35 -17.03 12.00
N VAL A 59 34.65 -17.25 13.12
CA VAL A 59 33.38 -17.96 13.15
C VAL A 59 32.24 -17.09 12.61
N VAL A 60 32.17 -15.82 12.99
CA VAL A 60 31.08 -14.91 12.58
C VAL A 60 31.13 -14.64 11.08
N ARG A 61 32.31 -14.38 10.50
CA ARG A 61 32.43 -14.12 9.06
C ARG A 61 32.01 -15.31 8.17
N THR A 62 32.06 -16.52 8.70
CA THR A 62 31.67 -17.75 7.98
C THR A 62 30.23 -18.15 8.26
N LYS A 63 29.62 -17.61 9.31
CA LYS A 63 28.18 -17.75 9.55
C LYS A 63 27.44 -16.80 8.62
N GLN A 64 26.85 -17.35 7.57
CA GLN A 64 25.69 -16.72 6.97
C GLN A 64 24.59 -16.71 8.03
N GLY A 65 23.95 -15.55 8.25
CA GLY A 65 22.81 -15.45 9.15
C GLY A 65 21.76 -16.51 8.76
N PRO A 66 20.94 -16.99 9.71
CA PRO A 66 19.78 -17.78 9.34
C PRO A 66 19.04 -17.00 8.26
N THR A 67 18.71 -17.67 7.15
CA THR A 67 17.78 -17.11 6.18
C THR A 67 16.61 -16.58 6.98
N GLY A 68 16.37 -15.27 6.93
CA GLY A 68 15.27 -14.65 7.68
C GLY A 68 13.99 -15.42 7.41
N LEU A 69 13.04 -15.39 8.37
CA LEU A 69 11.72 -15.99 8.19
C LEU A 69 11.29 -15.70 6.77
N ARG A 70 11.20 -16.77 5.96
CA ARG A 70 10.79 -16.66 4.57
C ARG A 70 9.45 -15.93 4.66
N GLY A 71 9.37 -14.73 4.11
CA GLY A 71 8.07 -14.05 4.00
C GLY A 71 7.06 -15.05 3.43
N PRO A 72 5.76 -14.91 3.77
CA PRO A 72 4.74 -15.79 3.21
C PRO A 72 5.06 -15.99 1.74
N SER A 73 5.19 -17.25 1.33
CA SER A 73 5.68 -17.58 0.00
C SER A 73 4.83 -16.76 -0.95
N GLY A 74 5.43 -15.77 -1.62
CA GLY A 74 4.68 -14.95 -2.57
C GLY A 74 3.95 -15.91 -3.49
N GLU A 75 2.70 -15.61 -3.82
CA GLU A 75 1.88 -16.45 -4.70
C GLU A 75 2.80 -17.02 -5.77
N LYS A 76 2.90 -18.36 -5.81
CA LYS A 76 3.72 -19.03 -6.81
C LYS A 76 3.30 -18.40 -8.13
N GLY A 77 4.20 -17.63 -8.74
CA GLY A 77 3.91 -17.04 -10.04
C GLY A 77 3.42 -18.18 -10.91
N GLY A 78 2.28 -17.97 -11.58
CA GLY A 78 1.71 -19.00 -12.45
C GLY A 78 2.83 -19.61 -13.29
N TYR A 79 2.73 -20.91 -13.57
CA TYR A 79 3.67 -21.59 -14.45
C TYR A 79 3.99 -20.68 -15.63
N GLY A 80 5.29 -20.43 -15.86
CA GLY A 80 5.69 -19.72 -17.07
C GLY A 80 5.03 -20.43 -18.24
N ILE A 81 4.53 -19.66 -19.21
CA ILE A 81 3.88 -20.20 -20.41
C ILE A 81 4.76 -21.36 -20.89
N GLN A 82 4.22 -22.59 -20.85
CA GLN A 82 4.93 -23.74 -21.40
C GLN A 82 5.28 -23.36 -22.83
N GLY A 83 6.58 -23.42 -23.19
CA GLY A 83 7.00 -23.20 -24.56
C GLY A 83 6.23 -24.17 -25.44
N GLN A 84 5.23 -23.67 -26.17
CA GLN A 84 4.49 -24.50 -27.11
C GLN A 84 5.46 -24.83 -28.24
N CYS A 85 5.85 -26.11 -28.35
CA CYS A 85 6.64 -26.61 -29.47
C CYS A 85 5.85 -26.59 -30.80
N SER A 86 4.57 -26.20 -30.78
CA SER A 86 3.76 -25.93 -31.97
C SER A 86 3.81 -24.45 -32.31
N ILE A 87 4.70 -24.08 -33.24
CA ILE A 87 4.66 -22.76 -33.90
C ILE A 87 3.28 -22.63 -34.57
N SER A 88 2.49 -21.60 -34.21
CA SER A 88 1.23 -21.36 -34.91
C SER A 88 1.48 -20.90 -36.35
N SER A 89 0.52 -21.09 -37.26
CA SER A 89 0.64 -20.61 -38.65
C SER A 89 0.93 -19.10 -38.72
N SER A 90 0.32 -18.30 -37.83
CA SER A 90 0.54 -16.86 -37.72
C SER A 90 1.94 -16.48 -37.21
N GLN A 91 2.54 -17.31 -36.35
CA GLN A 91 3.91 -17.13 -35.87
C GLN A 91 4.92 -17.44 -36.97
N ALA A 92 4.75 -18.58 -37.65
CA ALA A 92 5.60 -18.98 -38.76
C ALA A 92 5.57 -17.92 -39.88
N TYR A 93 4.37 -17.41 -40.19
CA TYR A 93 4.18 -16.35 -41.17
C TYR A 93 4.94 -15.07 -40.81
N LEU A 94 4.81 -14.58 -39.57
CA LEU A 94 5.53 -13.36 -39.15
C LEU A 94 7.05 -13.56 -39.17
N ILE A 95 7.55 -14.69 -38.67
CA ILE A 95 8.99 -14.98 -38.68
C ILE A 95 9.49 -14.96 -40.12
N GLN A 96 8.83 -15.68 -41.04
CA GLN A 96 9.20 -15.72 -42.45
C GLN A 96 9.15 -14.33 -43.11
N ALA A 97 8.10 -13.56 -42.85
CA ALA A 97 7.94 -12.22 -43.45
C ALA A 97 9.02 -11.24 -42.94
N LEU A 98 9.42 -11.33 -41.67
CA LEU A 98 10.48 -10.49 -41.11
C LEU A 98 11.88 -10.96 -41.53
N THR A 99 12.16 -12.25 -41.56
CA THR A 99 13.47 -12.77 -41.99
C THR A 99 13.75 -12.44 -43.46
N GLN A 100 12.77 -12.63 -44.34
CA GLN A 100 12.90 -12.23 -45.75
C GLN A 100 13.13 -10.72 -45.88
N TYR A 101 12.34 -9.90 -45.16
CA TYR A 101 12.47 -8.46 -45.23
C TYR A 101 13.83 -7.94 -44.73
N ILE A 102 14.36 -8.51 -43.65
CA ILE A 102 15.67 -8.13 -43.13
C ILE A 102 16.80 -8.57 -44.08
N ASP A 103 16.70 -9.74 -44.72
CA ASP A 103 17.66 -10.17 -45.73
C ASP A 103 17.61 -9.28 -46.99
N ASP A 104 16.42 -8.87 -47.42
CA ASP A 104 16.24 -7.90 -48.51
C ASP A 104 16.91 -6.55 -48.17
N LEU A 105 16.75 -6.06 -46.93
CA LEU A 105 17.45 -4.87 -46.47
C LEU A 105 18.98 -5.06 -46.49
N TYR A 106 19.48 -6.21 -46.03
CA TYR A 106 20.90 -6.53 -46.00
C TYR A 106 21.52 -6.61 -47.40
N THR A 107 20.84 -7.28 -48.34
CA THR A 107 21.26 -7.39 -49.74
C THR A 107 21.17 -6.07 -50.49
N SER A 108 20.19 -5.21 -50.16
CA SER A 108 20.06 -3.87 -50.75
C SER A 108 21.26 -2.95 -50.48
N LYS A 109 22.04 -3.22 -49.42
CA LYS A 109 23.31 -2.51 -49.11
C LYS A 109 24.51 -3.02 -49.92
N GLY A 110 24.30 -3.96 -50.84
CA GLY A 110 25.35 -4.54 -51.70
C GLY A 110 25.99 -5.81 -51.15
N ASN A 111 25.47 -6.36 -50.05
CA ASN A 111 25.98 -7.60 -49.47
C ASN A 111 25.33 -8.84 -50.09
N LYS A 112 25.95 -10.00 -49.86
CA LYS A 112 25.33 -11.29 -50.18
C LYS A 112 24.24 -11.61 -49.15
N SER A 113 23.21 -12.34 -49.58
CA SER A 113 22.18 -12.88 -48.69
C SER A 113 22.82 -13.67 -47.56
N ILE A 114 22.36 -13.41 -46.34
CA ILE A 114 22.80 -14.05 -45.10
C ILE A 114 21.75 -15.04 -44.58
N LEU A 115 20.56 -15.04 -45.17
CA LEU A 115 19.51 -15.97 -44.81
C LEU A 115 19.80 -17.36 -45.37
N ASP A 116 19.91 -18.34 -44.49
CA ASP A 116 20.00 -19.74 -44.89
C ASP A 116 18.65 -20.19 -45.46
N LYS A 117 18.64 -20.62 -46.73
CA LYS A 117 17.39 -20.95 -47.46
C LYS A 117 16.65 -22.13 -46.86
N ASP A 118 17.36 -23.10 -46.31
CA ASP A 118 16.79 -24.35 -45.82
C ASP A 118 16.22 -24.17 -44.41
N THR A 119 16.91 -23.40 -43.56
CA THR A 119 16.54 -23.20 -42.16
C THR A 119 15.74 -21.92 -41.92
N GLN A 120 15.75 -20.97 -42.86
CA GLN A 120 15.18 -19.62 -42.71
C GLN A 120 15.73 -18.88 -41.48
N LYS A 121 17.02 -19.07 -41.18
CA LYS A 121 17.71 -18.45 -40.04
C LYS A 121 18.91 -17.61 -40.49
N PHE A 122 19.22 -16.59 -39.70
CA PHE A 122 20.45 -15.81 -39.83
C PHE A 122 21.61 -16.46 -39.06
N PRO A 123 22.87 -16.12 -39.36
CA PRO A 123 24.02 -16.51 -38.53
C PRO A 123 23.91 -15.97 -37.10
N ASN A 124 23.44 -14.73 -36.93
CA ASN A 124 23.28 -14.12 -35.61
C ASN A 124 22.17 -14.80 -34.79
N THR A 125 22.57 -15.46 -33.69
CA THR A 125 21.66 -16.21 -32.81
C THR A 125 20.70 -15.30 -32.05
N TYR A 126 21.16 -14.12 -31.64
CA TYR A 126 20.35 -13.15 -30.90
C TYR A 126 19.18 -12.61 -31.76
N LEU A 127 19.44 -12.27 -33.02
CA LEU A 127 18.44 -11.81 -33.99
C LEU A 127 17.34 -12.87 -34.19
N ASN A 128 17.73 -14.12 -34.43
CA ASN A 128 16.79 -15.23 -34.55
C ASN A 128 15.92 -15.37 -33.30
N THR A 129 16.54 -15.32 -32.12
CA THR A 129 15.84 -15.42 -30.84
C THR A 129 14.86 -14.26 -30.64
N ARG A 130 15.22 -13.05 -31.07
CA ARG A 130 14.34 -11.87 -30.99
C ARG A 130 13.13 -11.95 -31.91
N LEU A 131 13.31 -12.40 -33.15
CA LEU A 131 12.21 -12.60 -34.07
C LEU A 131 11.25 -13.69 -33.54
N GLN A 132 11.79 -14.78 -33.01
CA GLN A 132 11.01 -15.84 -32.39
C GLN A 132 10.29 -15.38 -31.14
N SER A 133 10.95 -14.64 -30.24
CA SER A 133 10.32 -14.15 -29.01
C SER A 133 9.19 -13.17 -29.31
N MET A 134 9.37 -12.31 -30.30
CA MET A 134 8.38 -11.33 -30.73
C MET A 134 7.15 -12.01 -31.34
N ALA A 135 7.35 -12.94 -32.27
CA ALA A 135 6.26 -13.70 -32.86
C ALA A 135 5.58 -14.64 -31.84
N GLY A 136 6.36 -15.27 -30.97
CA GLY A 136 5.89 -16.13 -29.88
C GLY A 136 5.21 -15.40 -28.73
N SER A 137 5.21 -14.07 -28.74
CA SER A 137 4.73 -13.26 -27.62
C SER A 137 3.21 -13.29 -27.49
N ARG A 138 2.73 -13.24 -26.23
CA ARG A 138 1.29 -13.08 -25.95
C ARG A 138 0.75 -11.78 -26.55
N GLN A 139 1.57 -10.72 -26.58
CA GLN A 139 1.21 -9.44 -27.18
C GLN A 139 0.87 -9.58 -28.66
N TYR A 140 1.71 -10.29 -29.44
CA TYR A 140 1.42 -10.56 -30.85
C TYR A 140 0.16 -11.43 -31.01
N GLN A 141 0.03 -12.49 -30.22
CA GLN A 141 -1.14 -13.38 -30.29
C GLN A 141 -2.46 -12.64 -30.04
N VAL A 142 -2.51 -11.77 -29.03
CA VAL A 142 -3.70 -10.95 -28.73
C VAL A 142 -4.02 -10.00 -29.88
N ILE A 143 -3.01 -9.30 -30.43
CA ILE A 143 -3.25 -8.38 -31.54
C ILE A 143 -3.76 -9.12 -32.78
N VAL A 144 -3.20 -10.29 -33.10
CA VAL A 144 -3.68 -11.13 -34.21
C VAL A 144 -5.10 -11.62 -33.97
N GLY A 145 -5.45 -12.01 -32.73
CA GLY A 145 -6.81 -12.36 -32.34
C GLY A 145 -7.79 -11.20 -32.61
N ASN A 146 -7.45 -10.00 -32.13
CA ASN A 146 -8.29 -8.80 -32.31
C ASN A 146 -8.44 -8.41 -33.78
N LEU A 147 -7.35 -8.44 -34.57
CA LEU A 147 -7.42 -8.15 -36.00
C LEU A 147 -8.33 -9.14 -36.73
N SER A 148 -8.31 -10.41 -36.33
CA SER A 148 -9.18 -11.44 -36.90
C SER A 148 -10.65 -11.16 -36.58
N ASN A 149 -10.96 -10.75 -35.35
CA ASN A 149 -12.32 -10.38 -34.93
C ASN A 149 -12.85 -9.15 -35.70
N GLU A 150 -11.98 -8.20 -36.05
CA GLU A 150 -12.33 -6.99 -36.80
C GLU A 150 -12.28 -7.16 -38.33
N ASN A 151 -12.09 -8.38 -38.85
CA ASN A 151 -11.86 -8.65 -40.27
C ASN A 151 -10.68 -7.85 -40.88
N LYS A 152 -9.67 -7.50 -40.08
CA LYS A 152 -8.45 -6.82 -40.53
C LYS A 152 -7.38 -7.86 -40.91
N PRO A 153 -6.64 -7.65 -42.02
CA PRO A 153 -5.60 -8.59 -42.42
C PRO A 153 -4.42 -8.57 -41.46
N ILE A 154 -3.87 -9.74 -41.18
CA ILE A 154 -2.62 -9.93 -40.42
C ILE A 154 -1.45 -9.13 -41.02
N GLU A 155 -1.50 -8.84 -42.32
CA GLU A 155 -0.50 -8.03 -43.02
C GLU A 155 -0.34 -6.62 -42.44
N ASN A 156 -1.37 -6.07 -41.79
CA ASN A 156 -1.28 -4.77 -41.14
C ASN A 156 -0.27 -4.77 -39.97
N ILE A 157 -0.31 -5.79 -39.11
CA ILE A 157 0.66 -5.90 -38.02
C ILE A 157 2.05 -6.30 -38.54
N VAL A 158 2.12 -7.13 -39.59
CA VAL A 158 3.39 -7.47 -40.24
C VAL A 158 4.05 -6.23 -40.83
N ASN A 159 3.31 -5.38 -41.55
CA ASN A 159 3.84 -4.14 -42.12
C ASN A 159 4.30 -3.15 -41.05
N TYR A 160 3.57 -3.06 -39.93
CA TYR A 160 4.02 -2.29 -38.78
C TYR A 160 5.37 -2.78 -38.25
N LEU A 161 5.48 -4.08 -37.99
CA LEU A 161 6.72 -4.67 -37.48
C LEU A 161 7.87 -4.54 -38.49
N LYS A 162 7.62 -4.67 -39.80
CA LYS A 162 8.59 -4.38 -40.87
C LYS A 162 9.09 -2.94 -40.78
N SER A 163 8.21 -1.97 -40.56
CA SER A 163 8.63 -0.56 -40.44
C SER A 163 9.57 -0.31 -39.26
N ILE A 164 9.31 -0.93 -38.11
CA ILE A 164 10.20 -0.87 -36.94
C ILE A 164 11.53 -1.57 -37.22
N TRP A 165 11.49 -2.76 -37.81
CA TRP A 165 12.70 -3.50 -38.15
C TRP A 165 13.56 -2.80 -39.18
N LYS A 166 12.98 -2.01 -40.08
CA LYS A 166 13.73 -1.13 -41.00
C LYS A 166 14.54 -0.09 -40.22
N ASP A 167 13.92 0.58 -39.25
CA ASP A 167 14.62 1.57 -38.41
C ASP A 167 15.71 0.91 -37.56
N TRP A 168 15.41 -0.25 -36.96
CA TRP A 168 16.39 -1.01 -36.17
C TRP A 168 17.55 -1.54 -37.04
N PHE A 169 17.25 -1.98 -38.27
CA PHE A 169 18.24 -2.45 -39.21
C PHE A 169 19.26 -1.36 -39.55
N GLU A 170 18.79 -0.14 -39.88
CA GLU A 170 19.69 0.97 -40.20
C GLU A 170 20.57 1.36 -39.00
N LEU A 171 20.03 1.32 -37.78
CA LEU A 171 20.83 1.57 -36.57
C LEU A 171 21.90 0.50 -36.36
N LEU A 172 21.52 -0.78 -36.43
CA LEU A 172 22.43 -1.91 -36.20
C LEU A 172 23.50 -2.04 -37.29
N TYR A 173 23.11 -1.85 -38.55
CA TYR A 173 24.01 -2.01 -39.69
C TYR A 173 25.15 -0.98 -39.67
N ASN A 174 24.83 0.28 -39.33
CA ASN A 174 25.82 1.36 -39.33
C ASN A 174 26.65 1.43 -38.04
N ALA A 175 26.28 0.68 -36.99
CA ALA A 175 26.93 0.72 -35.67
C ALA A 175 28.12 -0.25 -35.51
N THR A 176 28.55 -0.93 -36.57
CA THR A 176 29.74 -1.80 -36.55
C THR A 176 30.75 -1.39 -37.62
N ASP A 177 32.02 -1.77 -37.42
CA ASP A 177 33.08 -1.65 -38.43
C ASP A 177 33.69 -3.02 -38.72
N PRO A 178 33.50 -3.60 -39.93
CA PRO A 178 32.74 -3.03 -41.06
C PRO A 178 31.23 -2.98 -40.80
N PRO A 179 30.47 -2.14 -41.56
CA PRO A 179 29.02 -2.09 -41.46
C PRO A 179 28.36 -3.45 -41.73
N GLY A 180 27.35 -3.79 -40.93
CA GLY A 180 26.61 -5.05 -41.05
C GLY A 180 27.23 -6.26 -40.35
N LEU A 181 28.43 -6.13 -39.75
CA LEU A 181 29.13 -7.22 -39.08
C LEU A 181 28.26 -7.93 -38.03
N TRP A 182 27.46 -7.18 -37.28
CA TRP A 182 26.57 -7.72 -36.24
C TRP A 182 25.60 -8.80 -36.79
N PHE A 183 25.10 -8.65 -38.02
CA PHE A 183 24.16 -9.61 -38.62
C PHE A 183 24.81 -10.96 -38.98
N THR A 184 26.12 -10.95 -39.21
CA THR A 184 26.91 -12.14 -39.56
C THR A 184 27.63 -12.78 -38.37
N ASP A 185 27.73 -12.07 -37.25
CA ASP A 185 28.36 -12.56 -36.02
C ASP A 185 27.40 -13.49 -35.26
N GLU A 186 27.78 -14.77 -35.13
CA GLU A 186 27.01 -15.78 -34.41
C GLU A 186 26.75 -15.39 -32.94
N PHE A 187 27.71 -14.68 -32.33
CA PHE A 187 27.68 -14.25 -30.93
C PHE A 187 27.33 -12.77 -30.76
N GLY A 188 26.98 -12.06 -31.84
CA GLY A 188 26.59 -10.66 -31.78
C GLY A 188 25.33 -10.47 -30.95
N ASP A 189 25.38 -9.63 -29.92
CA ASP A 189 24.26 -9.35 -29.02
C ASP A 189 24.20 -7.85 -28.66
N GLU A 190 23.50 -7.47 -27.58
CA GLU A 190 23.41 -6.07 -27.14
C GLU A 190 24.75 -5.50 -26.64
N LYS A 191 25.68 -6.36 -26.24
CA LYS A 191 27.00 -6.03 -25.67
C LYS A 191 28.12 -6.07 -26.71
N THR A 192 27.80 -6.28 -27.99
CA THR A 192 28.76 -6.13 -29.08
C THR A 192 29.47 -4.77 -28.99
N ILE A 193 30.72 -4.71 -29.40
CA ILE A 193 31.49 -3.46 -29.43
C ILE A 193 30.96 -2.61 -30.58
N TRP A 194 30.31 -1.49 -30.24
CA TRP A 194 29.70 -0.58 -31.21
C TRP A 194 30.65 0.57 -31.60
N THR A 195 30.52 1.05 -32.85
CA THR A 195 31.16 2.28 -33.32
C THR A 195 30.38 3.50 -32.85
N GLY A 196 30.49 3.82 -31.55
CA GLY A 196 29.83 4.97 -30.93
C GLY A 196 28.86 4.56 -29.83
N THR A 197 27.69 5.21 -29.80
CA THR A 197 26.61 4.87 -28.85
C THR A 197 25.94 3.56 -29.24
N SER A 198 25.51 2.78 -28.25
CA SER A 198 24.83 1.51 -28.52
C SER A 198 23.53 1.78 -29.30
N PRO A 199 23.29 1.12 -30.44
CA PRO A 199 22.02 1.22 -31.15
C PRO A 199 20.86 0.71 -30.28
N PHE A 200 21.15 -0.15 -29.28
CA PHE A 200 20.14 -0.63 -28.35
C PHE A 200 19.60 0.45 -27.41
N ASP A 201 20.31 1.56 -27.17
CA ASP A 201 19.80 2.68 -26.38
C ASP A 201 18.58 3.33 -27.05
N GLU A 202 18.52 3.29 -28.39
CA GLU A 202 17.40 3.77 -29.19
C GLU A 202 16.34 2.67 -29.38
N ILE A 203 16.74 1.45 -29.73
CA ILE A 203 15.85 0.31 -29.96
C ILE A 203 15.01 0.00 -28.72
N GLN A 204 15.59 0.10 -27.52
CA GLN A 204 14.89 -0.16 -26.25
C GLN A 204 13.75 0.83 -25.96
N LYS A 205 13.63 1.94 -26.70
CA LYS A 205 12.51 2.89 -26.55
C LYS A 205 11.21 2.37 -27.15
N TYR A 206 11.25 1.41 -28.08
CA TYR A 206 10.08 0.86 -28.75
C TYR A 206 9.33 -0.16 -27.86
N ASP A 207 8.00 -0.09 -27.80
CA ASP A 207 7.17 -1.09 -27.06
C ASP A 207 7.45 -2.52 -27.53
N VAL A 208 7.61 -2.68 -28.85
CA VAL A 208 7.79 -3.96 -29.53
C VAL A 208 9.09 -4.66 -29.12
N TYR A 209 10.13 -3.92 -28.73
CA TYR A 209 11.38 -4.53 -28.26
C TYR A 209 11.17 -5.44 -27.04
N TYR A 210 10.15 -5.17 -26.23
CA TYR A 210 9.84 -5.94 -25.03
C TYR A 210 8.90 -7.13 -25.26
N TRP A 211 8.43 -7.35 -26.49
CA TRP A 211 7.55 -8.46 -26.80
C TRP A 211 8.27 -9.80 -26.62
N GLY A 212 7.67 -10.69 -25.83
CA GLY A 212 8.24 -12.00 -25.49
C GLY A 212 9.20 -12.01 -24.32
N ILE A 213 9.56 -10.86 -23.73
CA ILE A 213 10.41 -10.80 -22.52
C ILE A 213 9.53 -10.83 -21.27
N THR A 214 9.04 -12.01 -20.87
CA THR A 214 8.03 -12.13 -19.80
C THR A 214 8.60 -12.17 -18.37
N ARG A 215 9.91 -12.07 -18.17
CA ARG A 215 10.54 -12.38 -16.86
C ARG A 215 11.67 -11.49 -16.35
N ASN A 216 12.00 -10.38 -17.01
CA ASN A 216 12.80 -9.39 -16.32
C ASN A 216 11.89 -8.70 -15.31
N PHE A 217 12.01 -9.11 -14.05
CA PHE A 217 11.49 -8.42 -12.88
C PHE A 217 11.99 -6.97 -12.98
N ARG A 218 11.19 -6.13 -13.64
CA ARG A 218 11.31 -4.70 -13.44
C ARG A 218 10.71 -4.52 -12.07
N PRO A 219 11.48 -4.09 -11.04
CA PRO A 219 10.81 -3.47 -9.92
C PRO A 219 9.83 -2.47 -10.54
N LEU A 220 8.62 -2.39 -9.99
CA LEU A 220 7.74 -1.26 -10.23
C LEU A 220 8.56 -0.02 -9.83
N LYS A 221 9.33 0.52 -10.78
CA LYS A 221 9.75 1.91 -10.75
C LYS A 221 8.49 2.68 -11.11
N ALA A 222 7.52 2.67 -10.19
CA ALA A 222 6.94 3.92 -9.79
C ALA A 222 8.11 4.74 -9.22
N GLU A 223 8.96 5.29 -10.09
CA GLU A 223 9.62 6.54 -9.77
C GLU A 223 8.47 7.55 -9.71
N ILE A 224 7.78 7.54 -8.57
CA ILE A 224 7.11 8.72 -8.06
C ILE A 224 8.18 9.79 -8.15
N CYS A 225 7.98 10.74 -9.06
CA CYS A 225 8.89 11.82 -9.39
C CYS A 225 9.65 12.31 -8.14
N ARG A 226 10.85 11.76 -7.90
CA ARG A 226 11.90 12.44 -7.20
C ARG A 226 12.71 13.06 -8.32
N SER A 227 12.42 14.31 -8.62
CA SER A 227 13.31 15.17 -9.39
C SER A 227 14.71 15.02 -8.81
N SER A 228 15.61 14.34 -9.50
CA SER A 228 17.03 14.52 -9.23
C SER A 228 17.39 15.95 -9.58
N SER A 229 18.26 16.56 -8.78
CA SER A 229 18.68 17.96 -8.86
C SER A 229 19.44 18.35 -10.13
N THR A 230 19.46 17.51 -11.16
CA THR A 230 20.39 17.62 -12.29
C THR A 230 19.74 17.60 -13.68
N TYR A 231 18.41 17.58 -13.79
CA TYR A 231 17.73 17.65 -15.11
C TYR A 231 16.65 18.73 -15.15
N ASP A 232 17.07 19.97 -15.37
CA ASP A 232 16.17 21.09 -15.67
C ASP A 232 15.81 21.10 -17.16
N SER A 233 14.59 20.68 -17.51
CA SER A 233 14.03 20.94 -18.84
C SER A 233 13.17 22.21 -18.79
N ALA A 234 13.57 23.23 -19.55
CA ALA A 234 12.93 24.56 -19.57
C ALA A 234 11.50 24.60 -20.16
N LYS A 235 10.86 23.45 -20.41
CA LYS A 235 9.52 23.34 -21.01
C LYS A 235 8.47 22.63 -20.15
N MET A 236 8.81 22.25 -18.93
CA MET A 236 7.84 21.86 -17.91
C MET A 236 7.95 22.86 -16.75
N PRO A 237 6.84 23.44 -16.25
CA PRO A 237 6.91 24.25 -15.05
C PRO A 237 7.34 23.35 -13.88
N ASN A 238 8.60 23.47 -13.47
CA ASN A 238 9.08 22.98 -12.19
C ASN A 238 8.13 23.52 -11.12
N LYS A 239 7.30 22.66 -10.53
CA LYS A 239 6.53 23.03 -9.35
C LYS A 239 7.01 22.17 -8.18
N PRO A 240 7.53 22.78 -7.11
CA PRO A 240 7.86 22.05 -5.91
C PRO A 240 6.58 21.37 -5.39
N LYS A 241 6.71 20.14 -4.87
CA LYS A 241 5.73 19.63 -3.91
C LYS A 241 5.63 20.70 -2.82
N THR A 242 4.57 21.49 -2.83
CA THR A 242 4.34 22.45 -1.75
C THR A 242 3.88 21.64 -0.56
N GLU A 243 4.84 21.10 0.19
CA GLU A 243 4.60 20.67 1.56
C GLU A 243 3.81 21.78 2.27
N PRO A 244 2.87 21.41 3.18
CA PRO A 244 2.21 22.40 3.99
C PRO A 244 3.28 23.25 4.68
N ARG A 245 3.13 24.58 4.58
CA ARG A 245 4.12 25.51 5.12
C ARG A 245 4.30 25.33 6.62
N ILE A 246 3.22 24.94 7.30
CA ILE A 246 3.22 24.57 8.71
C ILE A 246 2.58 23.18 8.84
N LYS A 247 3.27 22.27 9.53
CA LYS A 247 2.75 20.96 9.93
C LYS A 247 2.35 21.03 11.40
N VAL A 248 1.26 20.37 11.78
CA VAL A 248 0.72 20.40 13.15
C VAL A 248 0.45 18.99 13.63
N ILE A 249 0.83 18.71 14.86
CA ILE A 249 0.37 17.54 15.63
C ILE A 249 -0.14 17.99 16.99
N TYR A 250 -0.98 17.19 17.63
CA TYR A 250 -1.47 17.45 18.98
C TYR A 250 -0.67 16.64 20.00
N SER A 251 -0.35 17.25 21.14
CA SER A 251 0.37 16.57 22.21
C SER A 251 -0.20 16.94 23.58
N ASN A 252 -0.34 15.94 24.45
CA ASN A 252 -0.49 16.15 25.89
C ASN A 252 0.75 15.65 26.68
N ASP A 253 1.89 15.48 26.01
CA ASP A 253 3.15 15.12 26.66
C ASP A 253 3.85 16.39 27.17
N TYR A 254 3.58 16.76 28.41
CA TYR A 254 4.17 17.96 29.01
C TYR A 254 5.36 17.63 29.91
N ARG A 255 6.29 18.58 30.00
CA ARG A 255 7.20 18.72 31.14
C ARG A 255 6.64 19.75 32.12
N PHE A 256 6.68 19.42 33.41
CA PHE A 256 6.44 20.38 34.47
C PHE A 256 7.58 21.39 34.51
N LEU A 257 7.25 22.68 34.56
CA LEU A 257 8.26 23.72 34.68
C LEU A 257 8.37 24.20 36.11
N ARG A 258 7.25 24.70 36.63
CA ARG A 258 7.18 25.27 37.97
C ARG A 258 5.74 25.41 38.41
N ASP A 259 5.57 25.53 39.71
CA ASP A 259 4.39 26.09 40.36
C ASP A 259 4.70 27.51 40.85
N ASP A 260 3.68 28.21 41.32
CA ASP A 260 3.80 29.52 41.99
C ASP A 260 4.44 29.45 43.38
N GLY A 261 5.09 28.33 43.73
CA GLY A 261 5.82 28.11 44.98
C GLY A 261 4.93 28.12 46.22
N GLY A 262 3.61 28.04 46.06
CA GLY A 262 2.67 28.27 47.14
C GLY A 262 2.93 29.63 47.75
N SER A 263 2.85 30.70 46.94
CA SER A 263 2.87 32.11 47.33
C SER A 263 1.84 32.36 48.45
N ARG A 264 2.17 31.90 49.65
CA ARG A 264 1.38 31.92 50.87
C ARG A 264 1.47 33.34 51.41
N GLY A 265 0.81 34.27 50.71
CA GLY A 265 0.36 35.49 51.34
C GLY A 265 -0.45 35.09 52.56
N ASN A 266 0.08 35.41 53.74
CA ASN A 266 -0.45 35.10 55.07
C ASN A 266 -1.97 34.83 55.11
N GLY A 267 -2.37 33.57 55.16
CA GLY A 267 -3.66 33.15 55.71
C GLY A 267 -4.93 33.27 54.86
N GLN A 268 -4.90 33.75 53.61
CA GLN A 268 -6.09 33.68 52.73
C GLN A 268 -6.06 32.43 51.84
N HIS A 269 -6.65 31.37 52.37
CA HIS A 269 -6.61 29.98 51.92
C HIS A 269 -7.22 29.63 50.53
N ASN A 270 -7.55 30.58 49.65
CA ASN A 270 -8.35 30.29 48.45
C ASN A 270 -7.79 30.81 47.11
N SER A 271 -6.59 31.38 47.03
CA SER A 271 -5.96 31.63 45.72
C SER A 271 -5.35 30.32 45.21
N GLY A 272 -6.02 29.66 44.26
CA GLY A 272 -5.58 28.38 43.69
C GLY A 272 -4.14 28.42 43.18
N ASN A 273 -3.40 27.33 43.36
CA ASN A 273 -2.01 27.28 42.89
C ASN A 273 -1.98 27.20 41.36
N ILE A 274 -1.05 27.93 40.76
CA ILE A 274 -0.83 27.93 39.32
C ILE A 274 0.35 27.02 38.98
N ASN A 275 0.15 26.14 37.99
CA ASN A 275 1.21 25.31 37.41
C ASN A 275 1.46 25.67 35.95
N TRP A 276 2.73 25.75 35.55
CA TRP A 276 3.16 25.94 34.18
C TRP A 276 3.71 24.66 33.57
N TRP A 277 3.25 24.39 32.35
CA TRP A 277 3.59 23.18 31.61
C TRP A 277 4.00 23.52 30.19
N GLU A 278 5.00 22.81 29.68
CA GLU A 278 5.46 22.94 28.30
C GLU A 278 5.37 21.60 27.60
N ALA A 279 4.73 21.57 26.44
CA ALA A 279 4.69 20.36 25.62
C ALA A 279 6.10 20.02 25.13
N LYS A 280 6.50 18.76 25.26
CA LYS A 280 7.83 18.31 24.85
C LYS A 280 7.94 18.33 23.32
N PRO A 281 9.02 18.89 22.75
CA PRO A 281 9.31 18.73 21.34
C PRO A 281 9.44 17.24 20.98
N VAL A 282 9.05 16.88 19.76
CA VAL A 282 9.10 15.49 19.29
C VAL A 282 9.58 15.41 17.84
N GLU A 283 10.31 14.35 17.52
CA GLU A 283 10.60 13.97 16.13
C GLU A 283 9.49 13.05 15.62
N TYR A 284 8.81 13.45 14.56
CA TYR A 284 7.72 12.69 13.96
C TYR A 284 7.81 12.83 12.43
N ASP A 285 7.79 11.70 11.72
CA ASP A 285 7.90 11.64 10.25
C ASP A 285 9.10 12.42 9.66
N GLY A 286 10.24 12.41 10.37
CA GLY A 286 11.47 13.08 9.94
C GLY A 286 11.53 14.59 10.21
N ASP A 287 10.47 15.19 10.74
CA ASP A 287 10.43 16.59 11.18
C ASP A 287 10.49 16.70 12.71
N THR A 288 11.05 17.81 13.20
CA THR A 288 10.99 18.17 14.62
C THR A 288 9.84 19.14 14.87
N TYR A 289 8.90 18.73 15.72
CA TYR A 289 7.74 19.52 16.12
C TYR A 289 8.00 20.23 17.45
N TYR A 290 7.73 21.52 17.50
CA TYR A 290 8.00 22.39 18.63
C TYR A 290 6.74 23.01 19.22
N PRO A 291 6.68 23.26 20.54
CA PRO A 291 5.57 24.02 21.13
C PRO A 291 5.54 25.46 20.62
N VAL A 292 4.35 26.06 20.54
CA VAL A 292 4.16 27.48 20.17
C VAL A 292 3.85 28.39 21.37
N GLY A 293 3.80 27.79 22.56
CA GLY A 293 3.55 28.43 23.83
C GLY A 293 3.50 27.41 24.96
N GLN A 294 3.38 27.90 26.18
CA GLN A 294 3.16 27.09 27.37
C GLN A 294 1.67 27.11 27.75
N ILE A 295 1.25 26.14 28.55
CA ILE A 295 -0.10 26.10 29.10
C ILE A 295 -0.06 26.31 30.62
N ILE A 296 -1.13 26.92 31.14
CA ILE A 296 -1.33 27.11 32.57
C ILE A 296 -2.46 26.21 33.05
N GLN A 297 -2.27 25.55 34.18
CA GLN A 297 -3.34 24.89 34.89
C GLN A 297 -3.53 25.53 36.26
N SER A 298 -4.71 26.12 36.47
CA SER A 298 -5.16 26.54 37.80
C SER A 298 -5.78 25.35 38.52
N ILE A 299 -5.45 25.22 39.80
CA ILE A 299 -5.98 24.19 40.69
C ILE A 299 -6.94 24.85 41.67
N ASP A 300 -8.25 24.71 41.41
CA ASP A 300 -9.27 24.99 42.40
C ASP A 300 -9.28 23.86 43.44
N GLY A 301 -8.75 24.15 44.63
CA GLY A 301 -8.80 23.28 45.79
C GLY A 301 -7.49 22.51 46.08
N TYR A 302 -7.20 22.40 47.38
CA TYR A 302 -5.94 21.89 47.97
C TYR A 302 -5.53 20.44 47.57
N ARG A 303 -6.30 19.73 46.73
CA ARG A 303 -6.10 18.31 46.39
C ARG A 303 -5.70 18.02 44.93
N SER A 304 -5.65 19.01 44.02
CA SER A 304 -5.39 18.73 42.60
C SER A 304 -3.96 19.04 42.10
N TYR A 305 -3.00 19.22 43.02
CA TYR A 305 -1.55 19.27 42.73
C TYR A 305 -1.01 18.06 41.92
N MET A 306 -1.84 17.06 41.67
CA MET A 306 -1.55 15.90 40.84
C MET A 306 -2.72 15.51 39.92
N SER A 307 -3.44 16.45 39.30
CA SER A 307 -4.25 16.11 38.11
C SER A 307 -3.33 15.81 36.92
N LYS A 308 -2.46 14.82 37.11
CA LYS A 308 -1.70 14.14 36.07
C LYS A 308 -2.72 13.50 35.15
N SER A 309 -2.44 13.50 33.85
CA SER A 309 -3.29 12.79 32.89
C SER A 309 -3.56 11.37 33.38
N SER A 310 -4.68 10.80 32.93
CA SER A 310 -5.20 9.46 33.29
C SER A 310 -4.26 8.28 32.94
N GLY A 311 -2.98 8.55 32.71
CA GLY A 311 -1.93 7.64 32.27
C GLY A 311 -1.67 7.73 30.77
N ILE A 312 -2.63 8.22 29.97
CA ILE A 312 -2.51 8.23 28.50
C ILE A 312 -1.79 9.50 28.04
N THR A 313 -0.60 9.32 27.46
CA THR A 313 0.05 10.31 26.61
C THR A 313 -0.43 10.16 25.17
N ARG A 314 -0.64 11.28 24.49
CA ARG A 314 -0.95 11.41 23.06
C ARG A 314 0.09 12.32 22.44
N VAL A 315 0.70 11.89 21.33
CA VAL A 315 1.63 12.68 20.52
C VAL A 315 1.37 12.36 19.05
N GLY A 316 0.69 13.28 18.35
CA GLY A 316 0.10 12.99 17.04
C GLY A 316 -0.86 11.80 17.14
N ASP A 317 -0.68 10.83 16.27
CA ASP A 317 -1.47 9.59 16.25
C ASP A 317 -0.98 8.54 17.28
N PHE A 318 0.16 8.77 17.93
CA PHE A 318 0.70 7.85 18.93
C PHE A 318 0.03 8.04 20.28
N GLN A 319 -0.37 6.93 20.91
CA GLN A 319 -0.85 6.91 22.29
C GLN A 319 -0.08 5.88 23.11
N TYR A 320 0.35 6.25 24.33
CA TYR A 320 1.04 5.33 25.23
C TYR A 320 0.70 5.61 26.69
N ASN A 321 0.80 4.58 27.54
CA ASN A 321 0.62 4.73 28.98
C ASN A 321 1.96 5.14 29.63
N SER A 322 2.04 6.34 30.20
CA SER A 322 3.24 6.86 30.85
C SER A 322 3.47 6.35 32.28
N GLY A 323 2.64 5.41 32.75
CA GLY A 323 2.76 4.87 34.11
C GLY A 323 2.45 5.90 35.20
N GLY A 324 1.64 6.91 34.89
CA GLY A 324 1.07 7.84 35.86
C GLY A 324 2.05 8.82 36.51
N THR A 325 3.31 8.89 36.09
CA THR A 325 4.30 9.70 36.82
C THR A 325 4.47 11.13 36.33
N GLN A 326 4.45 11.50 35.03
CA GLN A 326 4.86 12.86 34.62
C GLN A 326 4.36 13.39 33.26
N ASN A 327 3.10 13.17 32.85
CA ASN A 327 2.62 13.71 31.55
C ASN A 327 2.03 15.12 31.59
N GLY A 328 1.84 15.70 32.77
CA GLY A 328 1.13 16.98 32.90
C GLY A 328 -0.37 16.87 32.67
N PRO A 329 -1.04 17.98 32.28
CA PRO A 329 -2.50 18.07 32.24
C PRO A 329 -3.13 17.14 31.21
N ASP A 330 -4.34 16.61 31.50
CA ASP A 330 -5.13 15.79 30.55
C ASP A 330 -5.80 16.65 29.47
N ARG A 331 -5.00 17.49 28.80
CA ARG A 331 -5.43 18.30 27.66
C ARG A 331 -4.37 18.40 26.60
N THR A 332 -4.74 18.37 25.33
CA THR A 332 -3.76 18.52 24.24
C THR A 332 -3.50 19.99 23.92
N THR A 333 -2.28 20.30 23.48
CA THR A 333 -1.91 21.53 22.78
C THR A 333 -1.31 21.16 21.42
N ILE A 334 -0.96 22.15 20.60
CA ILE A 334 -0.32 21.90 19.31
C ILE A 334 1.20 21.96 19.42
N LEU A 335 1.85 21.10 18.63
CA LEU A 335 3.25 21.23 18.24
C LEU A 335 3.31 21.52 16.74
N VAL A 336 4.26 22.36 16.32
CA VAL A 336 4.41 22.83 14.93
C VAL A 336 5.77 22.47 14.34
N ALA A 337 5.78 22.16 13.05
CA ALA A 337 6.99 22.00 12.25
C ALA A 337 6.85 22.75 10.91
N GLY A 338 7.92 22.79 10.10
CA GLY A 338 7.95 23.52 8.82
C GLY A 338 8.60 24.91 8.96
N ASP A 339 7.93 25.94 8.45
CA ASP A 339 8.42 27.34 8.48
C ASP A 339 8.24 27.97 9.87
N VAL A 340 9.06 27.55 10.83
CA VAL A 340 9.00 28.02 12.23
C VAL A 340 10.38 28.47 12.71
N VAL A 341 10.43 29.52 13.55
CA VAL A 341 11.70 30.16 13.96
C VAL A 341 11.80 30.38 15.47
N GLU A 342 13.02 30.45 16.00
CA GLU A 342 13.25 30.73 17.42
C GLU A 342 12.96 32.21 17.76
N PRO A 343 12.23 32.52 18.86
CA PRO A 343 12.10 33.89 19.32
C PRO A 343 13.36 34.41 20.03
N GLU A 344 13.51 35.74 20.09
CA GLU A 344 14.37 36.40 21.08
C GLU A 344 13.61 36.49 22.41
N TYR A 345 14.24 36.07 23.51
CA TYR A 345 13.57 35.96 24.80
C TYR A 345 13.66 37.28 25.57
N GLN A 346 12.54 37.98 25.77
CA GLN A 346 12.51 39.24 26.51
C GLN A 346 11.72 39.09 27.82
N LEU A 347 12.35 39.43 28.95
CA LEU A 347 11.72 39.43 30.26
C LEU A 347 10.56 40.46 30.28
N ILE A 348 9.35 40.02 30.60
CA ILE A 348 8.18 40.87 30.81
C ILE A 348 8.17 41.34 32.26
N ASP A 349 8.20 40.37 33.17
CA ASP A 349 8.03 40.56 34.59
C ASP A 349 8.71 39.44 35.37
N HIS A 350 8.94 39.68 36.65
CA HIS A 350 9.36 38.69 37.62
C HIS A 350 8.50 38.83 38.88
N ASP A 351 7.94 37.73 39.37
CA ASP A 351 7.26 37.75 40.67
C ASP A 351 7.59 36.47 41.44
N ASN A 352 7.96 36.60 42.71
CA ASN A 352 8.33 35.48 43.58
C ASN A 352 9.31 34.46 42.96
N GLY A 353 10.25 34.96 42.15
CA GLY A 353 11.25 34.14 41.46
C GLY A 353 10.73 33.43 40.21
N VAL A 354 9.49 33.68 39.79
CA VAL A 354 8.91 33.27 38.50
C VAL A 354 9.21 34.34 37.47
N TYR A 355 10.15 34.05 36.56
CA TYR A 355 10.53 34.94 35.47
C TYR A 355 9.65 34.68 34.26
N GLN A 356 8.84 35.67 33.90
CA GLN A 356 7.91 35.62 32.79
C GLN A 356 8.53 36.30 31.59
N TYR A 357 8.52 35.61 30.47
CA TYR A 357 9.15 36.07 29.26
C TYR A 357 8.13 36.06 28.13
N PHE A 358 8.37 36.93 27.16
CA PHE A 358 7.74 36.80 25.87
C PHE A 358 8.78 36.61 24.79
N GLY A 359 8.37 35.85 23.78
CA GLY A 359 9.18 35.68 22.60
C GLY A 359 8.95 36.89 21.71
N LYS A 360 9.98 37.72 21.57
CA LYS A 360 10.04 38.74 20.54
C LYS A 360 10.33 38.02 19.23
N ALA A 361 9.26 37.79 18.46
CA ALA A 361 9.35 37.09 17.19
C ALA A 361 10.19 37.88 16.17
N PRO A 362 10.99 37.20 15.33
CA PRO A 362 11.64 37.82 14.18
C PRO A 362 10.62 38.48 13.23
N LYS A 363 11.07 39.44 12.42
CA LYS A 363 10.20 40.14 11.44
C LYS A 363 9.50 39.13 10.53
N GLY A 364 8.18 39.23 10.41
CA GLY A 364 7.34 38.32 9.60
C GLY A 364 6.86 37.07 10.33
N TYR A 365 7.14 36.95 11.63
CA TYR A 365 6.67 35.87 12.50
C TYR A 365 5.97 36.45 13.73
N VAL A 366 5.16 35.62 14.39
CA VAL A 366 4.50 35.93 15.65
C VAL A 366 4.65 34.79 16.65
N THR A 367 4.59 35.09 17.95
CA THR A 367 4.43 34.08 18.99
C THR A 367 2.95 33.78 19.20
N MET A 368 2.59 32.52 19.48
CA MET A 368 1.20 32.14 19.77
C MET A 368 0.91 32.10 21.27
N GLY A 369 1.93 31.90 22.12
CA GLY A 369 1.83 31.99 23.58
C GLY A 369 3.06 32.62 24.23
N ASP A 370 2.91 32.99 25.50
CA ASP A 370 4.00 33.43 26.36
C ASP A 370 4.57 32.21 27.15
N TYR A 371 5.64 32.42 27.92
CA TYR A 371 6.32 31.32 28.60
C TYR A 371 7.14 31.77 29.82
N ILE A 372 7.53 30.79 30.64
CA ILE A 372 8.27 30.94 31.88
C ILE A 372 9.50 30.04 31.84
N GLY A 373 10.65 30.55 32.28
CA GLY A 373 11.83 29.73 32.57
C GLY A 373 12.69 29.27 31.39
N GLY A 374 12.56 29.86 30.20
CA GLY A 374 13.27 29.41 28.99
C GLY A 374 12.67 28.12 28.43
N GLY A 375 12.42 28.06 27.13
CA GLY A 375 11.70 26.95 26.49
C GLY A 375 12.20 26.66 25.09
N ASN A 376 11.73 25.56 24.51
CA ASN A 376 12.00 25.19 23.12
C ASN A 376 10.85 25.63 22.21
N ILE A 377 10.30 26.83 22.45
CA ILE A 377 9.17 27.33 21.69
C ILE A 377 9.58 27.90 20.33
N ARG A 378 8.65 27.90 19.38
CA ARG A 378 8.85 28.50 18.06
C ARG A 378 7.76 29.51 17.71
N CYS A 379 8.15 30.53 16.95
CA CYS A 379 7.27 31.48 16.30
C CYS A 379 6.79 30.92 14.97
N VAL A 380 5.58 31.30 14.59
CA VAL A 380 4.95 30.92 13.31
C VAL A 380 4.84 32.14 12.40
N PRO A 381 4.77 31.98 11.06
CA PRO A 381 4.70 33.10 10.15
C PRO A 381 3.43 33.92 10.39
N GLU A 382 3.58 35.24 10.37
CA GLU A 382 2.49 36.19 10.63
C GLU A 382 1.34 36.02 9.63
N ASP A 383 1.66 35.72 8.36
CA ASP A 383 0.66 35.47 7.33
C ASP A 383 -0.02 34.10 7.45
N CYS A 384 0.51 33.18 8.27
CA CYS A 384 -0.08 31.87 8.58
C CYS A 384 -0.99 31.83 9.80
N VAL A 385 -1.15 32.95 10.50
CA VAL A 385 -2.07 33.07 11.61
C VAL A 385 -3.16 34.10 11.35
N GLU A 386 -4.26 33.97 12.08
CA GLU A 386 -5.26 35.02 12.22
C GLU A 386 -5.56 35.26 13.70
N GLU A 387 -5.79 36.53 14.04
CA GLU A 387 -6.10 36.97 15.39
C GLU A 387 -7.50 36.49 15.79
N ILE A 388 -7.61 35.95 17.01
CA ILE A 388 -8.89 35.58 17.61
C ILE A 388 -9.50 36.84 18.20
N THR A 389 -10.43 37.46 17.48
CA THR A 389 -11.07 38.72 17.88
C THR A 389 -12.02 38.50 19.06
N ASN A 390 -11.56 38.83 20.29
CA ASN A 390 -12.22 39.24 21.55
C ASN A 390 -13.66 38.83 21.95
N GLY A 391 -14.41 38.05 21.17
CA GLY A 391 -15.80 37.69 21.46
C GLY A 391 -15.98 36.59 22.52
N THR A 392 -14.91 35.85 22.85
CA THR A 392 -14.96 34.64 23.69
C THR A 392 -13.87 34.56 24.76
N LEU A 393 -12.98 35.55 24.87
CA LEU A 393 -11.95 35.60 25.91
C LEU A 393 -12.60 35.93 27.27
N GLN A 394 -13.09 34.91 27.97
CA GLN A 394 -13.55 35.05 29.34
C GLN A 394 -12.38 35.29 30.31
N GLU A 395 -12.68 36.02 31.39
CA GLU A 395 -11.73 36.68 32.28
C GLU A 395 -10.47 35.86 32.61
N GLY A 396 -9.32 36.51 32.42
CA GLY A 396 -8.03 36.02 32.87
C GLY A 396 -7.96 35.87 34.38
N TRP A 397 -7.09 34.96 34.82
CA TRP A 397 -6.74 34.80 36.22
C TRP A 397 -6.08 36.09 36.71
N ARG A 398 -6.80 36.86 37.54
CA ARG A 398 -6.25 38.03 38.23
C ARG A 398 -5.64 37.58 39.53
N ASN A 399 -4.33 37.78 39.67
CA ASN A 399 -3.73 37.73 40.99
C ASN A 399 -4.18 38.96 41.79
N TYR A 400 -5.03 38.74 42.80
CA TYR A 400 -5.64 39.79 43.64
C TYR A 400 -4.62 40.62 44.44
N TYR A 401 -3.38 40.16 44.58
CA TYR A 401 -2.43 40.79 45.50
C TYR A 401 -1.77 42.08 45.01
N ASN A 402 -1.85 42.44 43.72
CA ASN A 402 -1.13 43.64 43.24
C ASN A 402 -1.71 44.35 42.00
N ASP A 403 -2.90 44.00 41.49
CA ASP A 403 -3.47 44.55 40.23
C ASP A 403 -2.57 44.42 38.97
N ARG A 404 -1.41 43.75 39.07
CA ARG A 404 -0.33 43.82 38.07
C ARG A 404 -0.18 42.60 37.17
N ILE A 405 -0.72 41.43 37.53
CA ILE A 405 -0.52 40.20 36.74
C ILE A 405 -1.88 39.64 36.33
N GLN A 406 -2.15 39.69 35.03
CA GLN A 406 -3.34 39.15 34.39
C GLN A 406 -2.91 38.05 33.43
N TYR A 407 -2.99 36.79 33.87
CA TYR A 407 -2.86 35.68 32.92
C TYR A 407 -4.17 35.54 32.18
N VAL A 408 -4.18 35.75 30.87
CA VAL A 408 -5.38 35.54 30.07
C VAL A 408 -5.39 34.11 29.55
N LEU A 409 -6.51 33.42 29.78
CA LEU A 409 -6.80 32.09 29.27
C LEU A 409 -8.09 32.18 28.45
N GLU A 410 -8.15 31.47 27.33
CA GLU A 410 -9.39 31.37 26.55
C GLU A 410 -10.34 30.36 27.21
N ASN A 411 -11.49 30.87 27.66
CA ASN A 411 -12.65 30.18 28.22
C ASN A 411 -12.37 29.03 29.22
N PRO A 412 -12.34 29.32 30.53
CA PRO A 412 -12.12 28.33 31.59
C PRO A 412 -13.37 27.53 31.95
N ASN A 413 -14.46 27.51 31.16
CA ASN A 413 -15.57 26.60 31.40
C ASN A 413 -15.04 25.14 31.42
N HIS A 414 -14.77 24.68 32.64
CA HIS A 414 -13.78 23.65 32.97
C HIS A 414 -14.07 22.25 32.42
N ASN A 415 -15.17 22.07 31.69
CA ASN A 415 -15.73 20.78 31.35
C ASN A 415 -16.00 20.58 29.85
N GLU A 416 -15.87 21.59 28.99
CA GLU A 416 -16.21 21.46 27.57
C GLU A 416 -14.95 21.55 26.69
N GLY A 417 -14.39 20.37 26.41
CA GLY A 417 -13.22 20.16 25.55
C GLY A 417 -11.96 19.84 26.34
N ARG A 418 -11.41 18.63 26.14
CA ARG A 418 -10.05 18.28 26.60
C ARG A 418 -8.98 18.65 25.57
N ASP A 419 -9.36 19.05 24.37
CA ASP A 419 -8.41 19.18 23.27
C ASP A 419 -8.19 20.64 22.85
N GLY A 420 -6.91 21.01 22.74
CA GLY A 420 -6.51 22.29 22.20
C GLY A 420 -6.97 22.38 20.75
N ASN A 421 -7.57 23.50 20.38
CA ASN A 421 -8.08 23.74 19.03
C ASN A 421 -7.98 25.23 18.70
N ALA A 422 -8.37 25.58 17.48
CA ALA A 422 -8.29 26.94 16.95
C ALA A 422 -9.21 27.95 17.67
N GLU A 423 -10.22 27.48 18.42
CA GLU A 423 -11.19 28.30 19.16
C GLU A 423 -10.80 28.51 20.63
N ASN A 424 -9.78 27.79 21.13
CA ASN A 424 -9.26 27.96 22.49
C ASN A 424 -7.77 28.36 22.51
N ALA A 425 -7.28 28.92 21.40
CA ALA A 425 -5.90 29.30 21.16
C ALA A 425 -4.90 28.17 21.51
N TYR A 426 -5.34 26.92 21.37
CA TYR A 426 -4.62 25.71 21.75
C TYR A 426 -4.14 25.70 23.22
N TYR A 427 -4.90 26.36 24.10
CA TYR A 427 -4.61 26.60 25.52
C TYR A 427 -3.32 27.37 25.84
N ASN A 428 -2.72 28.04 24.85
CA ASN A 428 -1.59 28.93 25.10
C ASN A 428 -2.04 30.08 26.01
N PHE A 429 -1.19 30.52 26.94
CA PHE A 429 -1.49 31.68 27.80
C PHE A 429 -0.79 32.96 27.33
N ARG A 430 -1.32 34.10 27.79
CA ARG A 430 -0.67 35.43 27.66
C ARG A 430 -0.57 36.10 29.02
N VAL A 431 0.53 36.81 29.25
CA VAL A 431 0.78 37.64 30.44
C VAL A 431 0.16 39.04 30.30
N ASN A 432 -0.01 39.51 29.05
CA ASN A 432 -0.59 40.82 28.76
C ASN A 432 -1.81 40.67 27.85
N TYR A 433 -2.99 41.06 28.34
CA TYR A 433 -4.27 41.03 27.61
C TYR A 433 -4.29 41.89 26.34
N GLN A 434 -3.37 42.85 26.22
CA GLN A 434 -3.26 43.70 25.02
C GLN A 434 -2.67 42.93 23.84
N ARG A 435 -2.14 41.72 24.06
CA ARG A 435 -1.59 40.89 23.00
C ARG A 435 -2.63 39.92 22.48
N PRO A 436 -2.73 39.78 21.15
CA PRO A 436 -3.69 38.88 20.54
C PRO A 436 -3.34 37.41 20.81
N PHE A 437 -4.40 36.60 20.85
CA PHE A 437 -4.32 35.17 20.63
C PHE A 437 -4.44 34.88 19.14
N TYR A 438 -3.82 33.79 18.70
CA TYR A 438 -3.74 33.43 17.29
C TYR A 438 -4.26 32.01 17.06
N ARG A 439 -4.89 31.80 15.91
CA ARG A 439 -5.15 30.47 15.35
C ARG A 439 -4.48 30.31 13.99
N LEU A 440 -4.11 29.08 13.64
CA LEU A 440 -3.44 28.80 12.36
C LEU A 440 -4.45 28.84 11.21
N LYS A 441 -4.12 29.56 10.13
CA LYS A 441 -4.92 29.60 8.92
C LYS A 441 -4.87 28.24 8.22
N LYS A 442 -6.03 27.74 7.81
CA LYS A 442 -6.17 26.50 7.03
C LYS A 442 -5.29 26.46 5.77
N SER A 443 -5.09 27.61 5.12
CA SER A 443 -4.23 27.74 3.94
C SER A 443 -2.75 27.43 4.18
N CYS A 444 -2.28 27.48 5.42
CA CYS A 444 -0.90 27.10 5.77
C CYS A 444 -0.76 25.65 6.24
N LEU A 445 -1.87 25.01 6.61
CA LEU A 445 -1.95 23.60 7.03
C LEU A 445 -2.22 22.66 5.85
N GLU A 446 -2.90 23.17 4.82
CA GLU A 446 -3.13 22.44 3.58
C GLU A 446 -2.01 22.76 2.60
N GLY A 447 -1.23 21.75 2.19
CA GLY A 447 -0.33 21.89 1.03
C GLY A 447 -1.15 22.41 -0.17
N SER A 448 -0.58 23.31 -0.98
CA SER A 448 -1.37 24.02 -2.01
C SER A 448 -2.18 23.01 -2.85
N LYS A 449 -3.52 23.15 -2.83
CA LYS A 449 -4.53 22.19 -3.33
C LYS A 449 -4.53 21.96 -4.85
N ASN A 450 -3.42 22.19 -5.54
CA ASN A 450 -3.37 22.16 -7.00
C ASN A 450 -2.57 20.99 -7.61
N SER A 451 -2.22 19.96 -6.84
CA SER A 451 -1.58 18.75 -7.39
C SER A 451 -2.58 17.58 -7.48
N PRO A 452 -2.77 16.95 -8.65
CA PRO A 452 -3.66 15.81 -8.81
C PRO A 452 -3.15 14.58 -8.05
N SER A 453 -4.03 13.89 -7.34
CA SER A 453 -3.82 12.49 -6.96
C SER A 453 -3.66 11.63 -8.20
N THR A 454 -2.56 10.88 -8.30
CA THR A 454 -2.39 9.78 -9.26
C THR A 454 -2.99 8.53 -8.64
N LYS A 455 -4.03 7.98 -9.26
CA LYS A 455 -4.65 6.71 -8.87
C LYS A 455 -3.66 5.56 -9.11
N ASP A 456 -3.60 4.61 -8.17
CA ASP A 456 -2.85 3.37 -8.36
C ASP A 456 -3.47 2.48 -9.45
N VAL A 457 -2.63 1.85 -10.27
CA VAL A 457 -3.03 0.95 -11.36
C VAL A 457 -3.75 -0.28 -10.79
N GLN A 458 -4.87 -0.68 -11.39
CA GLN A 458 -5.62 -1.87 -10.97
C GLN A 458 -4.79 -3.15 -11.17
N LYS A 459 -4.86 -4.04 -10.17
CA LYS A 459 -4.03 -5.26 -10.07
C LYS A 459 -4.20 -6.21 -11.27
N GLU A 460 -5.35 -6.20 -11.92
CA GLU A 460 -5.66 -7.02 -13.11
C GLU A 460 -4.92 -6.57 -14.38
N PHE A 461 -4.74 -5.26 -14.59
CA PHE A 461 -3.95 -4.73 -15.70
C PHE A 461 -2.45 -4.79 -15.45
N SER A 462 -2.02 -4.94 -14.19
CA SER A 462 -0.61 -5.15 -13.84
C SER A 462 0.00 -6.42 -14.48
N LYS A 463 -0.83 -7.45 -14.73
CA LYS A 463 -0.40 -8.75 -15.28
C LYS A 463 -0.25 -8.79 -16.80
N LEU A 464 -0.93 -7.90 -17.53
CA LEU A 464 -0.83 -7.88 -18.99
C LEU A 464 0.51 -7.31 -19.46
N GLY A 465 1.16 -6.44 -18.68
CA GLY A 465 2.28 -5.63 -19.17
C GLY A 465 1.90 -4.72 -20.34
N ILE A 466 0.61 -4.70 -20.71
CA ILE A 466 -0.08 -3.86 -21.68
C ILE A 466 -0.73 -2.74 -20.85
N GLY A 467 0.11 -2.01 -20.11
CA GLY A 467 -0.27 -0.82 -19.38
C GLY A 467 0.69 0.27 -19.79
N TRP A 468 0.17 1.43 -20.17
CA TRP A 468 0.99 2.60 -20.45
C TRP A 468 1.65 3.07 -19.15
N ASN A 469 2.81 2.49 -18.83
CA ASN A 469 3.71 2.99 -17.80
C ASN A 469 4.82 3.79 -18.48
N GLY A 470 4.43 4.94 -19.05
CA GLY A 470 5.31 5.83 -19.78
C GLY A 470 5.77 7.02 -18.94
N HIS A 471 6.75 6.81 -18.06
CA HIS A 471 7.84 7.77 -18.00
C HIS A 471 9.15 7.18 -18.53
N PRO A 472 9.81 7.87 -19.48
CA PRO A 472 9.40 9.14 -20.08
C PRO A 472 8.13 8.96 -20.93
N TYR A 473 7.30 10.00 -21.00
CA TYR A 473 6.24 10.07 -22.00
C TYR A 473 6.88 9.62 -23.33
N LYS A 474 6.33 8.60 -23.97
CA LYS A 474 6.71 8.31 -25.36
C LYS A 474 6.15 9.46 -26.19
N LEU A 475 6.89 10.57 -26.23
CA LEU A 475 6.49 11.83 -26.85
C LEU A 475 6.30 11.66 -28.36
N GLU A 476 6.91 10.62 -28.93
CA GLU A 476 6.84 10.31 -30.35
C GLU A 476 5.96 9.06 -30.57
N PRO A 477 4.86 9.18 -31.34
CA PRO A 477 3.94 8.08 -31.64
C PRO A 477 4.61 6.81 -32.17
N ARG A 478 5.76 6.93 -32.85
CA ARG A 478 6.48 5.80 -33.44
C ARG A 478 6.95 4.74 -32.44
N TYR A 479 7.11 5.09 -31.17
CA TYR A 479 7.57 4.15 -30.15
C TYR A 479 6.45 3.32 -29.51
N SER A 480 5.17 3.61 -29.81
CA SER A 480 4.04 2.95 -29.19
C SER A 480 3.12 2.25 -30.17
N ILE A 481 2.91 0.95 -29.93
CA ILE A 481 1.94 0.14 -30.69
C ILE A 481 0.53 0.69 -30.56
N PHE A 482 0.17 1.26 -29.40
CA PHE A 482 -1.16 1.81 -29.19
C PHE A 482 -1.40 3.06 -30.04
N SER A 483 -0.38 3.92 -30.19
CA SER A 483 -0.46 5.06 -31.11
C SER A 483 -0.62 4.60 -32.56
N PHE A 484 0.08 3.54 -32.96
CA PHE A 484 -0.06 2.97 -34.30
C PHE A 484 -1.44 2.34 -34.54
N LEU A 485 -1.95 1.59 -33.58
CA LEU A 485 -3.28 0.96 -33.63
C LEU A 485 -4.42 1.95 -33.36
N ASN A 486 -4.11 3.21 -33.06
CA ASN A 486 -5.05 4.25 -32.63
C ASN A 486 -5.89 3.82 -31.40
N LEU A 487 -5.28 3.05 -30.50
CA LEU A 487 -5.89 2.60 -29.25
C LEU A 487 -5.45 3.53 -28.11
N VAL A 488 -6.38 3.89 -27.22
CA VAL A 488 -6.09 4.61 -25.98
C VAL A 488 -6.36 3.64 -24.82
N PRO A 489 -5.33 2.92 -24.31
CA PRO A 489 -5.54 1.94 -23.24
C PRO A 489 -5.98 2.63 -21.95
N GLU A 490 -5.33 3.74 -21.59
CA GLU A 490 -5.75 4.64 -20.52
C GLU A 490 -5.29 6.07 -20.82
N GLY A 491 -6.02 7.09 -20.37
CA GLY A 491 -5.59 8.48 -20.55
C GLY A 491 -6.39 9.49 -19.74
N ILE A 492 -5.76 10.62 -19.39
CA ILE A 492 -6.44 11.76 -18.75
C ILE A 492 -6.71 12.84 -19.80
N ILE A 493 -7.97 13.20 -19.98
CA ILE A 493 -8.39 14.36 -20.78
C ILE A 493 -8.67 15.53 -19.85
N VAL A 494 -8.06 16.68 -20.14
CA VAL A 494 -8.31 17.92 -19.39
C VAL A 494 -8.94 18.95 -20.32
N HIS A 495 -10.15 19.39 -19.99
CA HIS A 495 -10.81 20.46 -20.70
C HIS A 495 -10.10 21.80 -20.44
N LYS A 496 -9.47 22.40 -21.46
CA LYS A 496 -8.63 23.59 -21.32
C LYS A 496 -9.35 24.81 -20.73
N GLY A 497 -10.63 25.00 -21.04
CA GLY A 497 -11.38 26.18 -20.58
C GLY A 497 -11.89 26.07 -19.14
N SER A 498 -12.26 24.87 -18.70
CA SER A 498 -12.89 24.67 -17.39
C SER A 498 -12.03 23.89 -16.39
N GLY A 499 -10.88 23.39 -16.82
CA GLY A 499 -10.01 22.52 -16.03
C GLY A 499 -10.61 21.17 -15.65
N ARG A 500 -11.80 20.81 -16.18
CA ARG A 500 -12.46 19.53 -15.86
C ARG A 500 -11.61 18.38 -16.38
N ARG A 501 -11.44 17.37 -15.56
CA ARG A 501 -10.59 16.20 -15.86
C ARG A 501 -11.48 14.98 -16.03
N PHE A 502 -11.16 14.19 -17.05
CA PHE A 502 -11.77 12.91 -17.34
C PHE A 502 -10.65 11.88 -17.41
N TYR A 503 -10.86 10.70 -16.84
CA TYR A 503 -9.94 9.58 -16.94
C TYR A 503 -10.62 8.49 -17.74
N ILE A 504 -10.02 8.12 -18.86
CA ILE A 504 -10.52 7.11 -19.78
C ILE A 504 -9.76 5.82 -19.51
N ILE A 505 -10.49 4.73 -19.32
CA ILE A 505 -9.95 3.38 -19.14
C ILE A 505 -10.58 2.50 -20.22
N HIS A 506 -9.77 1.89 -21.06
CA HIS A 506 -10.24 0.83 -21.95
C HIS A 506 -10.33 -0.47 -21.15
N TYR A 507 -11.54 -1.01 -20.97
CA TYR A 507 -11.74 -2.21 -20.13
C TYR A 507 -12.23 -3.43 -20.91
N GLY A 508 -12.57 -3.29 -22.21
CA GLY A 508 -13.07 -4.39 -23.04
C GLY A 508 -12.04 -5.49 -23.37
N GLY A 509 -10.81 -5.40 -22.87
CA GLY A 509 -9.74 -6.34 -23.18
C GLY A 509 -9.44 -6.40 -24.68
N GLU A 510 -10.05 -7.38 -25.37
CA GLU A 510 -9.96 -7.63 -26.81
C GLU A 510 -10.98 -6.82 -27.64
N GLU A 511 -12.05 -6.32 -27.02
CA GLU A 511 -13.14 -5.58 -27.67
C GLU A 511 -12.79 -4.10 -27.85
N THR A 512 -12.98 -3.55 -29.06
CA THR A 512 -12.66 -2.14 -29.37
C THR A 512 -13.81 -1.19 -29.04
N ASN A 513 -13.44 0.05 -28.69
CA ASN A 513 -14.34 1.16 -28.36
C ASN A 513 -15.11 1.04 -27.04
N ILE A 514 -14.65 0.17 -26.14
CA ILE A 514 -15.25 0.02 -24.81
C ILE A 514 -14.43 0.81 -23.78
N TYR A 515 -15.00 1.91 -23.28
CA TYR A 515 -14.33 2.81 -22.36
C TYR A 515 -15.16 3.10 -21.12
N ASN A 516 -14.49 3.14 -19.97
CA ASN A 516 -14.97 3.78 -18.77
C ASN A 516 -14.40 5.18 -18.72
N VAL A 517 -15.25 6.20 -18.83
CA VAL A 517 -14.85 7.60 -18.66
C VAL A 517 -15.24 8.04 -17.25
N LEU A 518 -14.25 8.14 -16.37
CA LEU A 518 -14.43 8.61 -15.01
C LEU A 518 -14.29 10.13 -14.95
N SER A 519 -15.22 10.82 -14.28
CA SER A 519 -15.11 12.25 -14.02
C SER A 519 -14.31 12.53 -12.75
N TYR A 520 -13.48 13.57 -12.71
CA TYR A 520 -12.78 13.92 -11.47
C TYR A 520 -13.71 14.64 -10.49
N ASN A 521 -13.89 14.07 -9.28
CA ASN A 521 -14.60 14.71 -8.18
C ASN A 521 -13.61 15.48 -7.30
N ALA A 522 -13.63 16.80 -7.41
CA ALA A 522 -12.75 17.69 -6.66
C ALA A 522 -12.98 17.65 -5.13
N ARG A 523 -14.15 17.25 -4.65
CA ARG A 523 -14.43 17.18 -3.20
C ARG A 523 -13.81 15.93 -2.56
N ALA A 524 -13.82 14.82 -3.28
CA ALA A 524 -13.29 13.54 -2.82
C ALA A 524 -11.83 13.30 -3.23
N ASP A 525 -11.27 14.19 -4.07
CA ASP A 525 -9.97 14.04 -4.73
C ASP A 525 -9.78 12.67 -5.42
N LYS A 526 -10.86 12.18 -6.02
CA LYS A 526 -10.93 10.86 -6.67
C LYS A 526 -11.67 10.98 -8.01
N PHE A 527 -11.27 10.15 -8.97
CA PHE A 527 -12.08 9.94 -10.18
C PHE A 527 -13.29 9.09 -9.82
N GLN A 528 -14.48 9.65 -9.98
CA GLN A 528 -15.77 9.08 -9.61
C GLN A 528 -16.79 9.31 -10.73
N ASN A 529 -17.84 8.49 -10.79
CA ASN A 529 -18.86 8.45 -11.85
C ASN A 529 -18.29 8.02 -13.21
N ALA A 530 -18.64 6.80 -13.61
CA ALA A 530 -18.29 6.25 -14.92
C ALA A 530 -19.40 6.52 -15.93
N LEU A 531 -19.05 7.14 -17.04
CA LEU A 531 -19.81 6.98 -18.29
C LEU A 531 -19.25 5.73 -18.95
N GLN A 532 -20.11 4.73 -19.13
CA GLN A 532 -19.78 3.48 -19.78
C GLN A 532 -20.35 3.50 -21.20
N THR A 533 -19.53 3.19 -22.19
CA THR A 533 -19.98 2.92 -23.56
C THR A 533 -20.11 1.42 -23.76
N ASN A 534 -21.23 0.94 -24.28
CA ASN A 534 -21.39 -0.45 -24.72
C ASN A 534 -21.18 -0.57 -26.25
N ASP A 535 -21.19 -1.80 -26.76
CA ASP A 535 -20.91 -2.13 -28.17
C ASP A 535 -21.83 -1.43 -29.17
N ASP A 536 -23.03 -1.01 -28.74
CA ASP A 536 -23.99 -0.27 -29.56
C ASP A 536 -23.73 1.25 -29.57
N ASN A 537 -22.62 1.72 -28.99
CA ASN A 537 -22.35 3.14 -28.70
C ASN A 537 -23.41 3.82 -27.81
N ASN A 538 -24.21 3.03 -27.08
CA ASN A 538 -25.17 3.59 -26.12
C ASN A 538 -24.44 3.99 -24.83
N ILE A 539 -24.72 5.21 -24.36
CA ILE A 539 -24.16 5.75 -23.13
C ILE A 539 -25.04 5.28 -21.97
N ASN A 540 -24.54 4.33 -21.19
CA ASN A 540 -25.16 3.98 -19.92
C ASN A 540 -24.58 4.86 -18.82
N LYS A 541 -25.41 5.72 -18.22
CA LYS A 541 -25.07 6.41 -16.97
C LYS A 541 -25.24 5.42 -15.83
N SER A 542 -24.16 4.81 -15.36
CA SER A 542 -24.20 4.04 -14.12
C SER A 542 -24.24 5.01 -12.94
N ASN A 543 -25.39 5.08 -12.26
CA ASN A 543 -25.53 5.77 -10.97
C ASN A 543 -25.19 4.85 -9.77
N SER A 544 -24.71 3.63 -10.02
CA SER A 544 -24.50 2.62 -8.99
C SER A 544 -23.08 2.05 -9.06
N ILE A 545 -22.16 2.72 -8.37
CA ILE A 545 -21.02 2.05 -7.76
C ILE A 545 -21.35 2.05 -6.26
N SER A 546 -22.01 0.99 -5.79
CA SER A 546 -22.21 0.78 -4.36
C SER A 546 -20.86 0.48 -3.72
N ASN A 547 -20.38 1.44 -2.92
CA ASN A 547 -19.49 1.36 -1.77
C ASN A 547 -18.49 0.18 -1.74
N PHE A 548 -17.30 0.39 -2.30
CA PHE A 548 -16.06 -0.16 -1.74
C PHE A 548 -15.44 0.93 -0.86
N GLU A 549 -15.83 0.98 0.41
CA GLU A 549 -15.08 1.69 1.45
C GLU A 549 -14.88 0.77 2.66
N ASP A 550 -13.61 0.53 2.99
CA ASP A 550 -13.17 -0.05 4.26
C ASP A 550 -13.46 0.95 5.40
N GLN A 551 -14.46 0.65 6.24
CA GLN A 551 -14.56 1.17 7.60
C GLN A 551 -15.06 0.05 8.53
N PRO A 552 -14.49 -0.08 9.74
CA PRO A 552 -14.86 -1.13 10.68
C PRO A 552 -16.08 -0.68 11.47
N ASP A 553 -17.18 -1.44 11.42
CA ASP A 553 -18.34 -1.14 12.27
C ASP A 553 -18.81 -2.36 13.06
N THR A 554 -18.76 -2.20 14.38
CA THR A 554 -19.25 -3.12 15.40
C THR A 554 -20.76 -2.98 15.51
N SER A 555 -21.53 -3.81 14.82
CA SER A 555 -22.88 -4.18 15.26
C SER A 555 -23.32 -5.51 14.66
N THR A 556 -23.75 -6.42 15.53
CA THR A 556 -24.16 -7.79 15.22
C THR A 556 -25.47 -7.81 14.43
N SER A 557 -25.38 -8.05 13.12
CA SER A 557 -26.45 -8.64 12.33
C SER A 557 -25.90 -9.89 11.64
N THR A 558 -26.60 -11.02 11.78
CA THR A 558 -26.21 -12.31 11.21
C THR A 558 -26.15 -12.20 9.68
N PRO A 559 -25.04 -12.59 9.04
CA PRO A 559 -24.87 -12.43 7.61
C PRO A 559 -25.80 -13.39 6.86
N ILE A 560 -26.56 -12.84 5.91
CA ILE A 560 -27.28 -13.63 4.92
C ILE A 560 -26.24 -14.08 3.89
N LEU A 561 -25.92 -15.37 3.85
CA LEU A 561 -24.99 -15.96 2.88
C LEU A 561 -25.60 -15.90 1.47
N ASN A 562 -24.91 -15.27 0.51
CA ASN A 562 -25.40 -15.10 -0.87
C ASN A 562 -24.72 -16.00 -1.92
N THR A 563 -23.79 -16.88 -1.51
CA THR A 563 -23.09 -17.81 -2.42
C THR A 563 -22.68 -19.07 -1.67
N TYR A 564 -22.84 -20.25 -2.29
CA TYR A 564 -22.33 -21.53 -1.76
C TYR A 564 -21.46 -22.23 -2.81
N THR A 565 -20.47 -23.01 -2.35
CA THR A 565 -19.55 -23.74 -3.23
C THR A 565 -19.70 -25.24 -3.00
N LEU A 566 -20.02 -25.97 -4.06
CA LEU A 566 -19.98 -27.43 -4.09
C LEU A 566 -18.60 -27.85 -4.57
N SER A 567 -17.90 -28.68 -3.82
CA SER A 567 -16.55 -29.12 -4.17
C SER A 567 -16.48 -30.62 -4.35
N HIS A 568 -15.71 -31.06 -5.33
CA HIS A 568 -15.41 -32.46 -5.56
C HIS A 568 -14.01 -32.79 -5.03
N PRO A 569 -13.76 -34.02 -4.51
CA PRO A 569 -12.44 -34.41 -3.99
C PRO A 569 -11.26 -34.26 -4.98
N ASN A 570 -11.52 -34.24 -6.29
CA ASN A 570 -10.51 -33.99 -7.33
C ASN A 570 -10.21 -32.49 -7.58
N GLY A 571 -10.76 -31.58 -6.77
CA GLY A 571 -10.47 -30.15 -6.80
C GLY A 571 -11.35 -29.31 -7.74
N LYS A 572 -12.37 -29.91 -8.37
CA LYS A 572 -13.38 -29.17 -9.14
C LYS A 572 -14.43 -28.55 -8.21
N THR A 573 -14.88 -27.35 -8.56
CA THR A 573 -15.86 -26.59 -7.78
C THR A 573 -16.97 -26.07 -8.68
N ILE A 574 -18.20 -26.13 -8.17
CA ILE A 574 -19.37 -25.47 -8.75
C ILE A 574 -19.72 -24.30 -7.84
N LEU A 575 -19.79 -23.10 -8.42
CA LEU A 575 -20.18 -21.89 -7.73
C LEU A 575 -21.64 -21.58 -8.06
N TYR A 576 -22.46 -21.38 -7.02
CA TYR A 576 -23.81 -20.87 -7.16
C TYR A 576 -23.87 -19.40 -6.73
N ASP A 577 -24.35 -18.55 -7.62
CA ASP A 577 -24.62 -17.13 -7.34
C ASP A 577 -26.12 -16.88 -7.23
N ASN A 578 -26.56 -16.51 -6.02
CA ASN A 578 -27.97 -16.30 -5.71
C ASN A 578 -28.56 -15.03 -6.35
N ASN A 579 -27.72 -14.10 -6.84
CA ASN A 579 -28.20 -12.91 -7.55
C ASN A 579 -28.54 -13.21 -9.01
N THR A 580 -27.88 -14.21 -9.60
CA THR A 580 -27.98 -14.52 -11.03
C THR A 580 -28.65 -15.85 -11.32
N ASN A 581 -28.83 -16.72 -10.30
CA ASN A 581 -29.37 -18.08 -10.46
C ASN A 581 -28.53 -18.93 -11.43
N ILE A 582 -27.19 -18.75 -11.39
CA ILE A 582 -26.23 -19.45 -12.27
C ILE A 582 -25.38 -20.42 -11.46
N LEU A 583 -25.25 -21.65 -11.96
CA LEU A 583 -24.24 -22.61 -11.54
C LEU A 583 -23.10 -22.59 -12.56
N SER A 584 -21.91 -22.19 -12.12
CA SER A 584 -20.72 -22.12 -12.97
C SER A 584 -19.63 -23.08 -12.49
N LEU A 585 -19.07 -23.87 -13.42
CA LEU A 585 -17.88 -24.65 -13.16
C LEU A 585 -16.65 -23.81 -13.45
N ASN A 586 -15.62 -23.95 -12.62
CA ASN A 586 -14.34 -23.25 -12.81
C ASN A 586 -13.65 -23.54 -14.18
N LYS A 587 -14.10 -24.58 -14.92
CA LYS A 587 -13.80 -24.83 -16.34
C LYS A 587 -14.95 -25.63 -17.00
N GLY A 588 -15.63 -25.08 -18.01
CA GLY A 588 -16.64 -25.80 -18.80
C GLY A 588 -17.97 -25.04 -18.98
N ASN A 589 -18.91 -25.65 -19.69
CA ASN A 589 -20.22 -25.08 -20.05
C ASN A 589 -21.05 -24.69 -18.81
N GLU A 590 -21.81 -23.60 -18.92
CA GLU A 590 -22.67 -23.06 -17.85
C GLU A 590 -24.05 -23.73 -17.82
N LEU A 591 -24.62 -23.92 -16.62
CA LEU A 591 -25.98 -24.42 -16.42
C LEU A 591 -26.83 -23.35 -15.72
N PHE A 592 -27.91 -22.93 -16.36
CA PHE A 592 -28.89 -21.99 -15.79
C PHE A 592 -29.92 -22.76 -14.96
N VAL A 593 -30.07 -22.43 -13.68
CA VAL A 593 -31.02 -23.10 -12.77
C VAL A 593 -31.77 -22.05 -11.96
N ASP A 594 -33.09 -21.97 -12.16
CA ASP A 594 -33.93 -21.00 -11.45
C ASP A 594 -34.30 -21.53 -10.06
N ILE A 595 -33.90 -20.81 -9.01
CA ILE A 595 -34.19 -21.15 -7.61
C ILE A 595 -34.93 -19.97 -6.98
N SER A 596 -36.18 -20.19 -6.55
CA SER A 596 -36.99 -19.14 -5.93
C SER A 596 -37.24 -19.41 -4.44
N TYR A 597 -36.97 -18.43 -3.59
CA TYR A 597 -37.32 -18.45 -2.16
C TYR A 597 -38.65 -17.71 -1.94
N ASN A 598 -39.59 -18.29 -1.21
CA ASN A 598 -40.83 -17.61 -0.81
C ASN A 598 -40.77 -17.26 0.68
N LEU A 599 -40.67 -15.97 0.98
CA LEU A 599 -40.85 -15.42 2.32
C LEU A 599 -42.19 -14.68 2.30
N ASN A 600 -43.24 -15.30 2.85
CA ASN A 600 -44.37 -14.63 3.52
C ASN A 600 -45.39 -15.65 4.03
N GLU A 601 -45.44 -15.82 5.34
CA GLU A 601 -46.69 -16.12 6.07
C GLU A 601 -46.67 -15.34 7.39
N GLU A 602 -47.34 -14.18 7.40
CA GLU A 602 -47.79 -13.57 8.65
C GLU A 602 -48.87 -14.49 9.24
N THR A 603 -48.50 -15.25 10.27
CA THR A 603 -49.46 -15.92 11.14
C THR A 603 -49.70 -15.06 12.37
N THR A 604 -50.76 -14.25 12.31
CA THR A 604 -51.45 -13.80 13.52
C THR A 604 -52.16 -15.02 14.12
N ASN A 605 -51.83 -15.42 15.34
CA ASN A 605 -52.75 -16.17 16.19
C ASN A 605 -52.50 -15.89 17.68
N ASN A 606 -53.44 -15.15 18.26
CA ASN A 606 -53.91 -15.34 19.62
C ASN A 606 -54.42 -16.79 19.75
N ASP A 607 -54.02 -17.52 20.79
CA ASP A 607 -54.90 -17.91 21.89
C ASP A 607 -54.32 -19.02 22.77
N ASN A 608 -54.78 -18.96 24.02
CA ASN A 608 -54.44 -19.72 25.20
C ASN A 608 -54.87 -21.21 25.16
N GLU A 609 -54.39 -21.90 26.21
CA GLU A 609 -54.94 -23.08 26.89
C GLU A 609 -54.45 -24.50 26.53
N ASN A 610 -53.63 -25.00 27.47
CA ASN A 610 -53.83 -26.18 28.33
C ASN A 610 -54.26 -27.55 27.76
N ASP A 611 -53.45 -28.52 28.21
CA ASP A 611 -53.80 -29.85 28.73
C ASP A 611 -53.69 -31.12 27.84
N ASN A 612 -52.65 -31.89 28.23
CA ASN A 612 -52.67 -33.29 28.66
C ASN A 612 -52.72 -34.47 27.65
N ASN A 613 -51.53 -35.09 27.55
CA ASN A 613 -51.24 -36.53 27.60
C ASN A 613 -51.67 -37.47 26.45
N LYS A 614 -50.69 -37.88 25.61
CA LYS A 614 -50.30 -39.30 25.44
C LYS A 614 -48.99 -39.52 24.64
N LYS A 615 -47.97 -40.04 25.35
CA LYS A 615 -47.13 -41.23 25.04
C LYS A 615 -46.36 -41.30 23.69
N ILE A 616 -45.02 -41.11 23.71
CA ILE A 616 -43.96 -42.16 23.73
C ILE A 616 -42.58 -41.52 23.44
N ALA A 617 -41.56 -42.14 24.03
CA ALA A 617 -40.17 -41.74 24.20
C ALA A 617 -39.34 -41.44 22.93
N ASN A 618 -38.24 -40.71 23.18
CA ASN A 618 -36.99 -40.56 22.42
C ASN A 618 -37.02 -39.68 21.16
N ASN A 619 -36.52 -38.44 21.28
CA ASN A 619 -35.37 -37.91 20.51
C ASN A 619 -35.32 -36.38 20.60
N ILE A 620 -34.25 -35.85 21.20
CA ILE A 620 -33.74 -34.52 20.88
C ILE A 620 -32.26 -34.70 20.52
N THR A 621 -31.99 -34.68 19.22
CA THR A 621 -30.87 -33.92 18.64
C THR A 621 -31.27 -33.54 17.22
N SER A 622 -31.56 -32.24 17.08
CA SER A 622 -31.32 -31.37 15.91
C SER A 622 -31.90 -31.68 14.52
N ALA A 623 -32.55 -30.63 14.01
CA ALA A 623 -32.65 -30.18 12.61
C ALA A 623 -33.82 -30.67 11.75
N PHE A 624 -34.88 -29.86 11.80
CA PHE A 624 -35.91 -29.66 10.77
C PHE A 624 -35.27 -28.94 9.54
N CYS A 625 -35.75 -29.12 8.31
CA CYS A 625 -36.92 -28.38 7.82
C CYS A 625 -37.66 -29.08 6.67
N LYS A 626 -39.00 -29.09 6.79
CA LYS A 626 -39.99 -29.74 5.94
C LYS A 626 -40.65 -28.69 5.06
N ILE A 627 -40.80 -28.99 3.77
CA ILE A 627 -41.45 -28.18 2.72
C ILE A 627 -42.94 -28.54 2.68
N ASP A 628 -43.85 -27.57 2.53
CA ASP A 628 -45.23 -27.81 2.08
C ASP A 628 -45.75 -26.66 1.18
N ASP A 629 -46.12 -27.06 -0.05
CA ASP A 629 -47.06 -26.55 -1.07
C ASP A 629 -47.46 -25.06 -1.22
N LYS A 630 -47.10 -24.46 -2.39
CA LYS A 630 -48.07 -23.96 -3.41
C LYS A 630 -47.43 -23.38 -4.69
N LYS A 631 -48.17 -23.56 -5.78
CA LYS A 631 -47.92 -23.35 -7.22
C LYS A 631 -47.91 -21.87 -7.66
N VAL A 632 -46.95 -21.46 -8.50
CA VAL A 632 -46.98 -20.20 -9.29
C VAL A 632 -46.38 -20.43 -10.69
N ILE A 633 -46.99 -19.85 -11.74
CA ILE A 633 -46.57 -19.92 -13.15
C ILE A 633 -46.44 -18.50 -13.71
N ALA A 634 -45.32 -18.18 -14.40
CA ALA A 634 -45.17 -17.38 -15.64
C ALA A 634 -43.78 -16.67 -15.68
N ASP A 635 -43.05 -16.42 -16.77
CA ASP A 635 -42.83 -16.98 -18.12
C ASP A 635 -41.68 -16.14 -18.76
N LYS A 636 -40.55 -16.74 -19.21
CA LYS A 636 -39.82 -16.49 -20.49
C LYS A 636 -38.36 -17.02 -20.55
N PHE A 637 -38.16 -18.02 -21.44
CA PHE A 637 -36.94 -18.59 -22.09
C PHE A 637 -35.80 -19.12 -21.18
N ILE A 638 -35.38 -20.40 -21.19
CA ILE A 638 -35.09 -21.39 -22.25
C ILE A 638 -35.69 -22.79 -21.90
N LYS A 639 -36.06 -23.56 -22.93
CA LYS A 639 -36.56 -24.95 -22.86
C LYS A 639 -35.59 -25.92 -22.15
N ASN A 640 -35.91 -26.28 -20.91
CA ASN A 640 -35.96 -27.67 -20.44
C ASN A 640 -37.16 -27.78 -19.47
N HIS A 641 -37.85 -28.92 -19.43
CA HIS A 641 -39.24 -29.11 -18.98
C HIS A 641 -39.74 -28.20 -17.83
N LYS A 642 -40.81 -27.42 -18.10
CA LYS A 642 -41.50 -26.45 -17.21
C LYS A 642 -41.99 -27.01 -15.87
N ASP A 643 -41.89 -28.31 -15.66
CA ASP A 643 -42.34 -28.98 -14.45
C ASP A 643 -41.19 -29.48 -13.59
N THR A 644 -39.93 -29.19 -13.92
CA THR A 644 -38.76 -29.82 -13.28
C THR A 644 -38.21 -29.02 -12.10
N ILE A 645 -38.58 -29.38 -10.87
CA ILE A 645 -38.11 -28.74 -9.63
C ILE A 645 -36.85 -29.46 -9.14
N TRP A 646 -35.79 -28.73 -8.75
CA TRP A 646 -34.58 -29.31 -8.18
C TRP A 646 -34.53 -29.18 -6.65
N TYR A 647 -34.06 -30.21 -5.95
CA TYR A 647 -33.86 -30.25 -4.51
C TYR A 647 -32.52 -30.92 -4.16
N ILE A 648 -31.94 -30.52 -3.03
CA ILE A 648 -30.67 -31.06 -2.54
C ILE A 648 -30.99 -32.12 -1.48
N ASN A 649 -30.45 -33.32 -1.65
CA ASN A 649 -30.50 -34.39 -0.66
C ASN A 649 -29.08 -34.64 -0.13
N GLU A 650 -28.86 -34.31 1.14
CA GLU A 650 -27.58 -34.47 1.83
C GLU A 650 -27.64 -35.71 2.73
N ASN A 651 -26.63 -36.58 2.64
CA ASN A 651 -26.52 -37.73 3.53
C ASN A 651 -25.78 -37.37 4.84
N GLU A 652 -25.79 -38.27 5.83
CA GLU A 652 -25.12 -38.06 7.13
C GLU A 652 -23.59 -37.86 7.03
N GLU A 653 -23.00 -38.08 5.85
CA GLU A 653 -21.57 -37.94 5.59
C GLU A 653 -21.20 -36.59 4.93
N GLY A 654 -22.16 -35.68 4.73
CA GLY A 654 -21.94 -34.36 4.11
C GLY A 654 -21.84 -34.40 2.58
N LEU A 655 -22.20 -35.53 1.97
CA LEU A 655 -22.31 -35.67 0.52
C LEU A 655 -23.72 -35.29 0.09
N ALA A 656 -23.82 -34.41 -0.91
CA ALA A 656 -25.09 -34.00 -1.47
C ALA A 656 -25.25 -34.41 -2.93
N LYS A 657 -26.49 -34.80 -3.25
CA LYS A 657 -26.95 -35.00 -4.62
C LYS A 657 -28.07 -34.00 -4.92
N ILE A 658 -27.98 -33.35 -6.08
CA ILE A 658 -29.01 -32.41 -6.55
C ILE A 658 -29.95 -33.18 -7.47
N TYR A 659 -31.15 -33.48 -6.98
CA TYR A 659 -32.19 -34.21 -7.71
C TYR A 659 -33.17 -33.26 -8.34
N ASN A 660 -33.78 -33.66 -9.44
CA ASN A 660 -35.03 -33.09 -9.89
C ASN A 660 -36.23 -33.92 -9.44
N ASN A 661 -37.42 -33.35 -9.57
CA ASN A 661 -38.68 -34.00 -9.22
C ASN A 661 -39.09 -35.20 -10.10
N ASN A 662 -38.24 -35.62 -11.05
CA ASN A 662 -38.38 -36.88 -11.77
C ASN A 662 -37.36 -37.92 -11.26
N ASP A 663 -36.83 -37.74 -10.04
CA ASP A 663 -35.80 -38.55 -9.39
C ASP A 663 -34.47 -38.66 -10.17
N LYS A 664 -34.21 -37.75 -11.11
CA LYS A 664 -32.92 -37.67 -11.82
C LYS A 664 -31.99 -36.72 -11.10
N TYR A 665 -30.70 -36.99 -11.04
CA TYR A 665 -29.75 -36.09 -10.37
C TYR A 665 -28.65 -35.58 -11.29
N ILE A 666 -28.02 -34.46 -10.88
CA ILE A 666 -26.88 -33.86 -11.56
C ILE A 666 -25.63 -34.65 -11.20
N GLY A 667 -25.10 -35.37 -12.19
CA GLY A 667 -23.85 -36.10 -12.09
C GLY A 667 -22.72 -35.44 -12.86
N TYR A 668 -21.49 -35.68 -12.43
CA TYR A 668 -20.29 -35.40 -13.23
C TYR A 668 -19.73 -36.71 -13.78
N ASP A 669 -19.59 -36.77 -15.11
CA ASP A 669 -18.97 -37.89 -15.81
C ASP A 669 -17.47 -37.62 -15.95
N GLU A 670 -16.64 -38.37 -15.22
CA GLU A 670 -15.19 -38.16 -15.19
C GLU A 670 -14.52 -38.43 -16.55
N ASP A 671 -15.08 -39.35 -17.34
CA ASP A 671 -14.49 -39.78 -18.62
C ASP A 671 -14.69 -38.73 -19.72
N SER A 672 -15.83 -38.04 -19.70
CA SER A 672 -16.20 -37.04 -20.71
C SER A 672 -15.97 -35.59 -20.28
N ASP A 673 -15.61 -35.35 -19.02
CA ASP A 673 -15.48 -34.03 -18.40
C ASP A 673 -16.73 -33.15 -18.61
N ASN A 674 -17.92 -33.73 -18.38
CA ASN A 674 -19.20 -33.03 -18.55
C ASN A 674 -20.18 -33.32 -17.41
N ILE A 675 -21.05 -32.34 -17.15
CA ILE A 675 -22.24 -32.54 -16.30
C ILE A 675 -23.31 -33.26 -17.11
N THR A 676 -23.92 -34.29 -16.52
CA THR A 676 -25.03 -35.02 -17.11
C THR A 676 -26.18 -35.19 -16.12
N ILE A 677 -27.41 -35.34 -16.63
CA ILE A 677 -28.59 -35.67 -15.82
C ILE A 677 -28.80 -37.18 -15.90
N VAL A 678 -28.74 -37.86 -14.75
CA VAL A 678 -28.82 -39.33 -14.68
C VAL A 678 -30.04 -39.82 -13.92
N THR A 679 -30.53 -40.98 -14.33
CA THR A 679 -31.85 -41.50 -13.95
C THR A 679 -31.84 -42.51 -12.80
N SER A 680 -30.68 -42.94 -12.32
CA SER A 680 -30.47 -43.84 -11.17
C SER A 680 -28.96 -44.02 -10.97
N ASP A 681 -28.51 -44.56 -9.83
CA ASP A 681 -27.10 -44.74 -9.42
C ASP A 681 -26.19 -45.30 -10.53
N ASP A 682 -25.68 -44.42 -11.40
CA ASP A 682 -24.68 -44.76 -12.40
C ASP A 682 -23.34 -44.81 -11.68
N PRO A 683 -22.62 -45.95 -11.69
CA PRO A 683 -21.37 -46.11 -10.96
C PRO A 683 -20.25 -45.19 -11.44
N ARG A 684 -20.42 -44.52 -12.60
CA ARG A 684 -19.48 -43.53 -13.13
C ARG A 684 -19.67 -42.13 -12.56
N ILE A 685 -20.68 -41.95 -11.71
CA ILE A 685 -21.10 -40.63 -11.25
C ILE A 685 -20.84 -40.48 -9.76
N VAL A 686 -20.01 -39.49 -9.45
CA VAL A 686 -19.47 -39.26 -8.12
C VAL A 686 -20.28 -38.17 -7.40
N SER A 687 -20.54 -38.35 -6.10
CA SER A 687 -21.27 -37.39 -5.26
C SER A 687 -20.45 -36.11 -4.98
N TRP A 688 -21.12 -34.98 -4.71
CA TRP A 688 -20.48 -33.69 -4.41
C TRP A 688 -20.38 -33.45 -2.90
N ASN A 689 -19.32 -32.83 -2.40
CA ASN A 689 -19.24 -32.35 -1.01
C ASN A 689 -19.77 -30.91 -0.94
N ILE A 690 -20.69 -30.65 0.00
CA ILE A 690 -21.10 -29.28 0.31
C ILE A 690 -20.11 -28.70 1.31
N ASN A 691 -19.37 -27.67 0.92
CA ASN A 691 -18.58 -26.90 1.86
C ASN A 691 -19.33 -25.62 2.20
N TYR A 692 -19.88 -25.57 3.41
CA TYR A 692 -20.35 -24.31 3.99
C TYR A 692 -19.12 -23.47 4.33
N ILE A 693 -18.88 -22.40 3.57
CA ILE A 693 -17.83 -21.42 3.90
C ILE A 693 -18.38 -20.55 5.03
N SER A 694 -17.97 -20.84 6.27
CA SER A 694 -18.18 -19.92 7.39
C SER A 694 -17.04 -18.89 7.39
N GLU A 695 -17.35 -17.60 7.26
CA GLU A 695 -16.44 -16.54 7.69
C GLU A 695 -16.48 -16.37 9.21
#